data_AF-A0A401L8K6-F1
#
_entry.id   AF-A0A401L8K6-F1
#
_cell.length_a   1.000
_cell.length_b   1.000
_cell.length_c   1.000
_cell.angle_alpha   90.00
_cell.angle_beta   90.00
_cell.angle_gamma   90.00
#
_symmetry.space_group_name_H-M   'P 1'
#
loop_
_entity.id
_entity.type
_entity.pdbx_description
1 polymer ?
#
loop_
_entity_poly.entity_id
_entity_poly.type
_entity_poly.pdbx_seq_one_letter_code
_entity_poly.pdbx_strand_id
1 'polypeptide(L)'
;MASTVDPEKMRSLAVYYDDSDIRSVRALILGPPDTPYQFGFFEFLIKFGKDYPATSPNVRALTTNGGRSRFNPNIYSSGRVCLTWRGESGEQWSSAQCLESLLISIQSLMSSNPYENEPGYEGTRSSSDKENMEAYVSKIHHETLRLAVLEPLEASLNISLEGDADSLADPTSEGDDNIIYEDGRSSFDPFSDFRKKRFLWYYEPYMQSLVAAEKKHSRKTKFQRMPFEGGNNSMDGHFDYPELRRRMAVVKDAILRETRGWAVEGQLAKKQEWGIAASLQRQYEQIVENLKHQNNITVDLYLDEGNPFMWRLTYFGRPMTQLDGGMFKVLIHLSPRFPEEQPRVFLEASSFFHIRVSKEGVLCYVPRRTEEMRYHIEGIVASLEEEHPPYDPRTTVNPEATKLFWGTPEDRRKYNRELRRSVERTVLLSEFTMSTRRPTMELGTVLVVGGCGFVGWHIVDQLLNFPSETDPSAALPKPQNDPRFIYPKLGDRYPRCIAKVAVVDLRTTHNRLPGAEYYDGDITSEESMLAVFRAVKPDVVIHTATPNVLEGNKPLLRKVNVDGTKVLVEVAGGARGDWGGKCKAFVYTSSSSVVHDTQSDLINVTEEWPLIRGPLQQEYYSETKADAEELVLKYNRASPTSMVTCALRPAGIYGEKDTTFTFKVLEHSAKASPTVLRMQLGENNNLFDFTYVGNIAYAHTLAAYRLLATYSRYESGQGAPLDHERVDGEAFNVTNDSPVYFWDMTRAAWALTGKVVEPHQVWELPEGVLGPIGGIAETVLGLLGKTPRLTRRTVRYSCMTRYYSCDKAKFRLGYRPVVPVYEGLARAVGYVVEQERVAGEKKAL
;
A
#
# COMPACT_ATOMS: atom_id res chain seq x y z
N MET A 1 -16.32 -14.62 32.99
CA MET A 1 -15.44 -13.57 33.56
C MET A 1 -14.11 -14.19 33.93
N ALA A 2 -13.07 -14.00 33.13
CA ALA A 2 -11.72 -14.49 33.46
C ALA A 2 -11.00 -13.46 34.36
N SER A 3 -10.52 -13.94 35.50
CA SER A 3 -9.83 -13.19 36.54
C SER A 3 -8.55 -12.52 36.05
N THR A 4 -8.23 -11.40 36.69
CA THR A 4 -7.01 -10.59 36.63
C THR A 4 -5.70 -11.41 36.70
N VAL A 5 -5.26 -11.94 35.56
CA VAL A 5 -3.90 -12.44 35.33
C VAL A 5 -3.21 -11.47 34.39
N ASP A 6 -1.93 -11.19 34.67
CA ASP A 6 -1.08 -10.28 33.91
C ASP A 6 -1.15 -10.53 32.38
N PRO A 7 -1.51 -9.53 31.55
CA PRO A 7 -1.58 -9.64 30.11
C PRO A 7 -0.29 -10.16 29.44
N GLU A 8 0.88 -9.97 30.06
CA GLU A 8 2.15 -10.50 29.54
C GLU A 8 2.24 -12.03 29.65
N LYS A 9 1.59 -12.63 30.65
CA LYS A 9 1.67 -14.06 30.96
C LYS A 9 0.62 -14.90 30.22
N MET A 10 -0.49 -14.30 29.80
CA MET A 10 -1.52 -14.93 28.95
C MET A 10 -1.07 -15.19 27.49
N ARG A 11 0.19 -14.89 27.13
CA ARG A 11 0.67 -15.05 25.75
C ARG A 11 0.94 -16.51 25.33
N SER A 12 1.16 -17.42 26.29
CA SER A 12 1.45 -18.84 26.02
C SER A 12 0.58 -19.85 26.77
N LEU A 13 -0.32 -19.39 27.64
CA LEU A 13 -1.19 -20.25 28.45
C LEU A 13 -2.65 -19.81 28.25
N ALA A 14 -3.53 -20.75 27.93
CA ALA A 14 -4.98 -20.53 27.92
C ALA A 14 -5.66 -21.54 28.85
N VAL A 15 -6.71 -21.12 29.55
CA VAL A 15 -7.40 -21.95 30.55
C VAL A 15 -8.90 -21.83 30.33
N TYR A 16 -9.59 -22.96 30.42
CA TYR A 16 -11.04 -23.06 30.35
C TYR A 16 -11.55 -23.93 31.49
N TYR A 17 -12.65 -23.53 32.12
CA TYR A 17 -13.40 -24.33 33.07
C TYR A 17 -14.89 -24.14 32.81
N ASP A 18 -15.67 -25.15 33.14
CA ASP A 18 -17.12 -25.09 33.12
C ASP A 18 -17.60 -24.57 34.49
N ASP A 19 -18.50 -23.60 34.52
CA ASP A 19 -19.06 -23.07 35.77
C ASP A 19 -19.81 -24.15 36.57
N SER A 20 -20.29 -25.20 35.90
CA SER A 20 -20.92 -26.36 36.55
C SER A 20 -19.91 -27.32 37.23
N ASP A 21 -18.65 -27.32 36.80
CA ASP A 21 -17.56 -28.11 37.41
C ASP A 21 -16.23 -27.36 37.38
N ILE A 22 -16.11 -26.40 38.31
CA ILE A 22 -14.88 -25.60 38.50
C ILE A 22 -13.66 -26.43 38.93
N ARG A 23 -13.84 -27.70 39.33
CA ARG A 23 -12.74 -28.60 39.71
C ARG A 23 -12.13 -29.31 38.50
N SER A 24 -12.76 -29.23 37.33
CA SER A 24 -12.24 -29.77 36.09
C SER A 24 -11.85 -28.64 35.16
N VAL A 25 -10.54 -28.47 34.98
CA VAL A 25 -9.96 -27.37 34.21
C VAL A 25 -9.24 -27.94 32.99
N ARG A 26 -9.56 -27.41 31.80
CA ARG A 26 -8.77 -27.64 30.59
C ARG A 26 -7.76 -26.50 30.45
N ALA A 27 -6.54 -26.82 30.06
CA ALA A 27 -5.49 -25.84 29.82
C ALA A 27 -4.78 -26.13 28.50
N LEU A 28 -4.43 -25.08 27.77
CA LEU A 28 -3.61 -25.12 26.57
C LEU A 28 -2.28 -24.44 26.84
N ILE A 29 -1.19 -25.16 26.64
CA ILE A 29 0.18 -24.66 26.75
C ILE A 29 0.77 -24.58 25.36
N LEU A 30 1.20 -23.38 24.98
CA LEU A 30 1.98 -23.17 23.78
C LEU A 30 3.42 -23.64 24.02
N GLY A 31 3.95 -24.51 23.16
CA GLY A 31 5.32 -25.00 23.30
C GLY A 31 6.35 -23.86 23.17
N PRO A 32 7.43 -23.86 24.00
CA PRO A 32 8.39 -22.76 24.02
C PRO A 32 9.14 -22.57 22.69
N PRO A 33 9.44 -21.32 22.28
CA PRO A 33 10.27 -21.07 21.10
C PRO A 33 11.67 -21.67 21.26
N ASP A 34 12.33 -21.98 20.14
CA ASP A 34 13.69 -22.56 20.10
C ASP A 34 13.81 -23.95 20.76
N THR A 35 12.69 -24.68 20.83
CA THR A 35 12.61 -26.07 21.32
C THR A 35 11.92 -26.95 20.27
N PRO A 36 12.05 -28.29 20.32
CA PRO A 36 11.30 -29.16 19.40
C PRO A 36 9.77 -29.01 19.56
N TYR A 37 9.29 -28.46 20.66
CA TYR A 37 7.88 -28.21 20.94
C TYR A 37 7.36 -26.88 20.37
N GLN A 38 8.23 -26.09 19.73
CA GLN A 38 7.96 -24.70 19.34
C GLN A 38 6.57 -24.48 18.74
N PHE A 39 5.82 -23.61 19.43
CA PHE A 39 4.47 -23.17 19.08
C PHE A 39 3.39 -24.28 18.99
N GLY A 40 3.69 -25.51 19.38
CA GLY A 40 2.70 -26.59 19.49
C GLY A 40 1.61 -26.28 20.52
N PHE A 41 0.35 -26.69 20.24
CA PHE A 41 -0.78 -26.50 21.14
C PHE A 41 -1.02 -27.74 22.01
N PHE A 42 -0.34 -27.82 23.15
CA PHE A 42 -0.45 -28.96 24.06
C PHE A 42 -1.61 -28.77 25.02
N GLU A 43 -2.57 -29.70 24.98
CA GLU A 43 -3.75 -29.63 25.83
C GLU A 43 -3.65 -30.55 27.05
N PHE A 44 -4.07 -30.04 28.20
CA PHE A 44 -4.05 -30.74 29.48
C PHE A 44 -5.42 -30.64 30.16
N LEU A 45 -5.84 -31.74 30.77
CA LEU A 45 -6.96 -31.81 31.69
C LEU A 45 -6.42 -31.87 33.12
N ILE A 46 -6.89 -30.96 33.96
CA ILE A 46 -6.47 -30.80 35.36
C ILE A 46 -7.70 -31.00 36.22
N LYS A 47 -7.68 -32.03 37.08
CA LYS A 47 -8.75 -32.32 38.03
C LYS A 47 -8.27 -32.06 39.45
N PHE A 48 -8.92 -31.12 40.12
CA PHE A 48 -8.68 -30.79 41.51
C PHE A 48 -9.44 -31.75 42.43
N GLY A 49 -8.70 -32.59 43.17
CA GLY A 49 -9.27 -33.51 44.14
C GLY A 49 -9.89 -32.79 45.35
N LYS A 50 -10.62 -33.53 46.19
CA LYS A 50 -11.24 -32.98 47.41
C LYS A 50 -10.21 -32.43 48.42
N ASP A 51 -9.01 -33.00 48.41
CA ASP A 51 -7.91 -32.66 49.34
C ASP A 51 -6.92 -31.64 48.75
N TYR A 52 -7.24 -31.00 47.62
CA TYR A 52 -6.44 -29.88 47.09
C TYR A 52 -6.59 -28.64 48.01
N PRO A 53 -5.51 -27.89 48.32
CA PRO A 53 -4.15 -27.98 47.77
C PRO A 53 -3.16 -28.83 48.58
N ALA A 54 -3.61 -29.59 49.60
CA ALA A 54 -2.72 -30.44 50.39
C ALA A 54 -2.12 -31.60 49.56
N THR A 55 -2.88 -32.08 48.57
CA THR A 55 -2.41 -33.03 47.55
C THR A 55 -2.38 -32.38 46.17
N SER A 56 -1.52 -32.89 45.29
CA SER A 56 -1.40 -32.37 43.92
C SER A 56 -2.65 -32.66 43.10
N PRO A 57 -3.01 -31.78 42.15
CA PRO A 57 -4.09 -32.06 41.21
C PRO A 57 -3.69 -33.19 40.25
N ASN A 58 -4.67 -33.93 39.76
CA ASN A 58 -4.44 -34.92 38.71
C ASN A 58 -4.33 -34.21 37.36
N VAL A 59 -3.21 -34.40 36.67
CA VAL A 59 -2.95 -33.76 35.37
C VAL A 59 -2.79 -34.82 34.29
N ARG A 60 -3.56 -34.66 33.21
CA ARG A 60 -3.55 -35.55 32.04
C ARG A 60 -3.34 -34.75 30.75
N ALA A 61 -2.25 -35.00 30.05
CA ALA A 61 -2.05 -34.53 28.67
C ALA A 61 -3.04 -35.24 27.72
N LEU A 62 -3.68 -34.47 26.86
CA LEU A 62 -4.64 -34.96 25.86
C LEU A 62 -4.00 -35.11 24.48
N THR A 63 -2.91 -34.39 24.23
CA THR A 63 -2.12 -34.47 22.98
C THR A 63 -1.19 -35.70 23.02
N THR A 64 -1.73 -36.91 22.89
CA THR A 64 -0.94 -38.17 23.08
C THR A 64 -1.10 -39.20 21.96
N ASN A 65 -1.79 -38.87 20.86
CA ASN A 65 -2.04 -39.81 19.74
C ASN A 65 -2.68 -41.14 20.19
N GLY A 66 -3.67 -41.06 21.08
CA GLY A 66 -4.34 -42.24 21.64
C GLY A 66 -3.43 -43.13 22.48
N GLY A 67 -2.46 -42.54 23.21
CA GLY A 67 -1.57 -43.30 24.08
C GLY A 67 -0.21 -43.67 23.47
N ARG A 68 0.11 -43.19 22.25
CA ARG A 68 1.24 -43.67 21.43
C ARG A 68 2.40 -42.68 21.32
N SER A 69 2.21 -41.42 21.70
CA SER A 69 3.23 -40.39 21.55
C SER A 69 3.65 -39.85 22.90
N ARG A 70 4.92 -40.11 23.25
CA ARG A 70 5.58 -39.61 24.46
C ARG A 70 6.33 -38.31 24.16
N PHE A 71 5.84 -37.20 24.70
CA PHE A 71 6.47 -35.89 24.47
C PHE A 71 7.62 -35.58 25.43
N ASN A 72 7.63 -36.15 26.65
CA ASN A 72 8.66 -35.87 27.66
C ASN A 72 8.68 -37.01 28.70
N PRO A 73 9.79 -37.28 29.43
CA PRO A 73 9.78 -38.24 30.53
C PRO A 73 8.71 -38.00 31.60
N ASN A 74 8.35 -36.74 31.82
CA ASN A 74 7.31 -36.37 32.77
C ASN A 74 5.92 -36.25 32.12
N ILE A 75 5.81 -36.44 30.79
CA ILE A 75 4.57 -36.44 30.00
C ILE A 75 4.48 -37.78 29.27
N TYR A 76 3.91 -38.76 29.95
CA TYR A 76 3.89 -40.16 29.53
C TYR A 76 3.05 -40.33 28.26
N SER A 77 3.32 -41.38 27.49
CA SER A 77 2.51 -41.77 26.33
C SER A 77 1.02 -41.92 26.69
N SER A 78 0.70 -42.45 27.87
CA SER A 78 -0.67 -42.58 28.42
C SER A 78 -1.35 -41.24 28.75
N GLY A 79 -0.63 -40.13 28.66
CA GLY A 79 -1.10 -38.80 29.04
C GLY A 79 -0.93 -38.47 30.51
N ARG A 80 -0.51 -39.39 31.37
CA ARG A 80 -0.20 -39.05 32.77
C ARG A 80 0.93 -38.03 32.83
N VAL A 81 0.76 -36.97 33.62
CA VAL A 81 1.83 -36.00 33.89
C VAL A 81 2.34 -36.19 35.32
N CYS A 82 3.64 -36.43 35.47
CA CYS A 82 4.27 -36.59 36.78
C CYS A 82 4.78 -35.24 37.31
N LEU A 83 4.22 -34.81 38.44
CA LEU A 83 4.54 -33.53 39.12
C LEU A 83 5.67 -33.65 40.15
N THR A 84 6.41 -34.76 40.13
CA THR A 84 7.64 -34.92 40.91
C THR A 84 8.79 -34.54 39.99
N TRP A 85 9.39 -33.38 40.23
CA TRP A 85 10.53 -32.94 39.45
C TRP A 85 11.79 -33.56 40.10
N ARG A 86 12.61 -34.25 39.29
CA ARG A 86 13.96 -34.80 39.58
C ARG A 86 14.19 -35.71 40.80
N GLY A 87 13.19 -35.98 41.64
CA GLY A 87 13.29 -36.94 42.74
C GLY A 87 14.07 -36.47 43.98
N GLU A 88 14.44 -35.19 44.07
CA GLU A 88 15.04 -34.60 45.28
C GLU A 88 13.96 -34.07 46.24
N SER A 89 14.21 -34.15 47.55
CA SER A 89 13.24 -33.84 48.62
C SER A 89 12.68 -32.40 48.61
N GLY A 90 13.24 -31.49 47.81
CA GLY A 90 12.79 -30.09 47.66
C GLY A 90 11.86 -29.82 46.46
N GLU A 91 11.66 -30.81 45.58
CA GLU A 91 10.94 -30.66 44.30
C GLU A 91 9.59 -31.43 44.25
N GLN A 92 8.99 -31.66 45.43
CA GLN A 92 7.66 -32.27 45.56
C GLN A 92 6.56 -31.19 45.58
N TRP A 93 5.32 -31.60 45.26
CA TRP A 93 4.15 -30.72 45.36
C TRP A 93 4.07 -30.07 46.74
N SER A 94 3.79 -28.77 46.75
CA SER A 94 3.53 -27.99 47.95
C SER A 94 2.24 -27.21 47.80
N SER A 95 1.48 -27.06 48.89
CA SER A 95 0.24 -26.27 48.92
C SER A 95 0.45 -24.78 48.61
N ALA A 96 1.70 -24.32 48.54
CA ALA A 96 2.06 -22.98 48.08
C ALA A 96 1.99 -22.81 46.55
N GLN A 97 1.93 -23.91 45.79
CA GLN A 97 1.81 -23.88 44.34
C GLN A 97 0.36 -23.64 43.91
N CYS A 98 0.19 -22.80 42.89
CA CYS A 98 -1.10 -22.49 42.27
C CYS A 98 -1.16 -23.02 40.82
N LEU A 99 -2.32 -22.88 40.17
CA LEU A 99 -2.53 -23.28 38.78
C LEU A 99 -1.51 -22.62 37.82
N GLU A 100 -1.19 -21.34 38.03
CA GLU A 100 -0.21 -20.63 37.22
C GLU A 100 1.18 -21.28 37.34
N SER A 101 1.67 -21.49 38.56
CA SER A 101 2.97 -22.13 38.77
C SER A 101 3.01 -23.57 38.24
N LEU A 102 1.89 -24.30 38.32
CA LEU A 102 1.76 -25.64 37.77
C LEU A 102 1.92 -25.64 36.24
N LEU A 103 1.21 -24.75 35.54
CA LEU A 103 1.28 -24.66 34.08
C LEU A 103 2.66 -24.21 33.60
N ILE A 104 3.29 -23.27 34.31
CA ILE A 104 4.68 -22.84 34.03
C ILE A 104 5.64 -24.02 34.24
N SER A 105 5.48 -24.80 35.30
CA SER A 105 6.30 -26.00 35.53
C SER A 105 6.09 -27.09 34.48
N ILE A 106 4.88 -27.23 33.92
CA ILE A 106 4.66 -28.16 32.80
C ILE A 106 5.33 -27.63 31.54
N GLN A 107 5.22 -26.34 31.27
CA GLN A 107 5.87 -25.71 30.11
C GLN A 107 7.40 -25.79 30.21
N SER A 108 8.00 -25.69 31.40
CA SER A 108 9.45 -25.78 31.57
C SER A 108 10.03 -27.16 31.27
N LEU A 109 9.21 -28.22 31.30
CA LEU A 109 9.60 -29.57 30.87
C LEU A 109 9.88 -29.62 29.35
N MET A 110 9.27 -28.71 28.58
CA MET A 110 9.42 -28.63 27.12
C MET A 110 10.75 -27.95 26.75
N SER A 111 11.87 -28.55 27.13
CA SER A 111 13.23 -28.01 26.95
C SER A 111 13.75 -28.18 25.51
N SER A 112 14.83 -27.46 25.18
CA SER A 112 15.48 -27.55 23.86
C SER A 112 16.12 -28.92 23.60
N ASN A 113 16.57 -29.61 24.65
CA ASN A 113 17.07 -30.97 24.57
C ASN A 113 16.30 -31.89 25.54
N PRO A 114 15.16 -32.45 25.12
CA PRO A 114 14.34 -33.29 25.98
C PRO A 114 14.96 -34.67 26.28
N TYR A 115 16.02 -35.07 25.58
CA TYR A 115 16.77 -36.30 25.87
C TYR A 115 17.47 -36.22 27.23
N GLU A 116 17.97 -35.04 27.61
CA GLU A 116 18.64 -34.81 28.90
C GLU A 116 17.67 -34.76 30.09
N ASN A 117 16.36 -34.69 29.83
CA ASN A 117 15.36 -34.77 30.89
C ASN A 117 15.17 -36.23 31.38
N GLU A 118 15.72 -37.21 30.66
CA GLU A 118 15.58 -38.62 30.99
C GLU A 118 16.52 -38.99 32.15
N PRO A 119 16.01 -39.65 33.20
CA PRO A 119 16.85 -40.08 34.32
C PRO A 119 18.04 -40.93 33.86
N GLY A 120 19.26 -40.52 34.26
CA GLY A 120 20.51 -41.21 33.90
C GLY A 120 21.14 -40.76 32.59
N TYR A 121 20.54 -39.79 31.89
CA TYR A 121 21.06 -39.18 30.67
C TYR A 121 21.42 -37.70 30.87
N GLU A 122 21.59 -37.26 32.12
CA GLU A 122 21.97 -35.88 32.44
C GLU A 122 23.43 -35.62 32.04
N GLY A 123 23.64 -34.72 31.08
CA GLY A 123 24.99 -34.29 30.70
C GLY A 123 25.85 -35.35 30.01
N THR A 124 25.24 -36.38 29.39
CA THR A 124 25.96 -37.39 28.61
C THR A 124 26.67 -36.76 27.40
N ARG A 125 27.91 -37.18 27.11
CA ARG A 125 28.76 -36.56 26.08
C ARG A 125 29.32 -37.53 25.04
N SER A 126 28.88 -38.80 25.04
CA SER A 126 29.36 -39.77 24.06
C SER A 126 28.91 -39.39 22.65
N SER A 127 29.61 -39.86 21.62
CA SER A 127 29.21 -39.63 20.22
C SER A 127 27.83 -40.22 19.92
N SER A 128 27.53 -41.40 20.46
CA SER A 128 26.23 -42.05 20.32
C SER A 128 25.10 -41.28 21.01
N ASP A 129 25.37 -40.64 22.16
CA ASP A 129 24.34 -39.84 22.84
C ASP A 129 24.00 -38.59 22.05
N LYS A 130 24.98 -37.94 21.40
CA LYS A 130 24.72 -36.79 20.54
C LYS A 130 23.83 -37.14 19.35
N GLU A 131 24.08 -38.28 18.71
CA GLU A 131 23.23 -38.78 17.62
C GLU A 131 21.81 -39.09 18.11
N ASN A 132 21.68 -39.73 19.27
CA ASN A 132 20.39 -40.00 19.88
C ASN A 132 19.64 -38.72 20.28
N MET A 133 20.33 -37.71 20.82
CA MET A 133 19.74 -36.39 21.14
C MET A 133 19.14 -35.75 19.89
N GLU A 134 19.90 -35.68 18.79
CA GLU A 134 19.42 -35.10 17.53
C GLU A 134 18.23 -35.87 16.93
N ALA A 135 18.27 -37.21 17.00
CA ALA A 135 17.17 -38.06 16.56
C ALA A 135 15.90 -37.88 17.42
N TYR A 136 16.06 -37.75 18.74
CA TYR A 136 14.97 -37.53 19.69
C TYR A 136 14.31 -36.14 19.50
N VAL A 137 15.13 -35.10 19.35
CA VAL A 137 14.67 -33.75 19.01
C VAL A 137 13.89 -33.76 17.69
N SER A 138 14.42 -34.45 16.67
CA SER A 138 13.77 -34.50 15.36
C SER A 138 12.39 -35.16 15.39
N LYS A 139 12.22 -36.26 16.12
CA LYS A 139 10.91 -36.94 16.19
C LYS A 139 9.89 -36.15 17.02
N ILE A 140 10.31 -35.54 18.15
CA ILE A 140 9.42 -34.68 18.95
C ILE A 140 8.99 -33.48 18.12
N HIS A 141 9.91 -32.91 17.33
CA HIS A 141 9.58 -31.82 16.44
C HIS A 141 8.52 -32.21 15.40
N HIS A 142 8.71 -33.34 14.72
CA HIS A 142 7.73 -33.85 13.76
C HIS A 142 6.36 -34.07 14.41
N GLU A 143 6.33 -34.76 15.55
CA GLU A 143 5.10 -35.10 16.25
C GLU A 143 4.42 -33.88 16.87
N THR A 144 5.18 -32.85 17.25
CA THR A 144 4.61 -31.56 17.66
C THR A 144 3.82 -30.92 16.52
N LEU A 145 4.40 -30.83 15.32
CA LEU A 145 3.70 -30.27 14.16
C LEU A 145 2.47 -31.08 13.76
N ARG A 146 2.56 -32.41 13.82
CA ARG A 146 1.45 -33.31 13.47
C ARG A 146 0.33 -33.31 14.50
N LEU A 147 0.65 -33.59 15.76
CA LEU A 147 -0.31 -33.87 16.82
C LEU A 147 -0.74 -32.63 17.59
N ALA A 148 0.20 -31.71 17.86
CA ALA A 148 -0.07 -30.53 18.67
C ALA A 148 -0.52 -29.34 17.82
N VAL A 149 -0.23 -29.32 16.51
CA VAL A 149 -0.65 -28.23 15.62
C VAL A 149 -1.75 -28.67 14.66
N LEU A 150 -1.47 -29.65 13.78
CA LEU A 150 -2.38 -29.98 12.68
C LEU A 150 -3.65 -30.71 13.10
N GLU A 151 -3.55 -31.82 13.81
CA GLU A 151 -4.73 -32.65 14.16
C GLU A 151 -5.84 -31.90 14.91
N PRO A 152 -5.54 -31.08 15.94
CA PRO A 152 -6.57 -30.30 16.63
C PRO A 152 -7.24 -29.27 15.71
N LEU A 153 -6.47 -28.67 14.79
CA LEU A 153 -7.00 -27.71 13.83
C LEU A 153 -7.87 -28.39 12.78
N GLU A 154 -7.42 -29.52 12.23
CA GLU A 154 -8.15 -30.33 11.27
C GLU A 154 -9.48 -30.82 11.85
N ALA A 155 -9.47 -31.32 13.08
CA ALA A 155 -10.67 -31.69 13.80
C ALA A 155 -11.62 -30.49 13.96
N SER A 156 -11.10 -29.33 14.38
CA SER A 156 -11.93 -28.13 14.58
C SER A 156 -12.50 -27.51 13.29
N LEU A 157 -11.90 -27.83 12.14
CA LEU A 157 -12.30 -27.35 10.82
C LEU A 157 -13.04 -28.43 10.02
N ASN A 158 -13.27 -29.61 10.61
CA ASN A 158 -13.87 -30.79 9.97
C ASN A 158 -13.16 -31.21 8.67
N ILE A 159 -11.83 -31.12 8.64
CA ILE A 159 -11.01 -31.51 7.50
C ILE A 159 -10.81 -33.03 7.57
N SER A 160 -11.43 -33.77 6.65
CA SER A 160 -11.19 -35.21 6.48
C SER A 160 -10.04 -35.43 5.50
N LEU A 161 -9.00 -36.15 5.90
CA LEU A 161 -7.91 -36.55 5.01
C LEU A 161 -8.24 -37.92 4.41
N GLU A 162 -8.22 -38.05 3.07
CA GLU A 162 -8.33 -39.35 2.42
C GLU A 162 -7.09 -40.21 2.77
N GLY A 163 -7.28 -41.25 3.58
CA GLY A 163 -6.21 -42.21 3.93
C GLY A 163 -6.35 -42.94 5.26
N ASP A 164 -7.24 -42.53 6.18
CA ASP A 164 -7.32 -43.10 7.54
C ASP A 164 -8.25 -44.33 7.69
N ALA A 165 -8.74 -44.91 6.58
CA ALA A 165 -9.62 -46.08 6.64
C ALA A 165 -8.90 -47.41 6.98
N ASP A 166 -7.57 -47.46 6.96
CA ASP A 166 -6.80 -48.72 7.05
C ASP A 166 -6.02 -48.93 8.37
N SER A 167 -6.34 -48.19 9.45
CA SER A 167 -5.64 -48.37 10.75
C SER A 167 -6.53 -48.55 11.98
N LEU A 168 -7.74 -49.07 11.81
CA LEU A 168 -8.50 -49.68 12.90
C LEU A 168 -8.09 -51.15 13.05
N ALA A 169 -6.97 -51.38 13.74
CA ALA A 169 -6.55 -52.72 14.13
C ALA A 169 -7.26 -53.16 15.42
N ASP A 170 -8.00 -54.26 15.29
CA ASP A 170 -8.27 -55.38 16.21
C ASP A 170 -8.36 -55.11 17.74
N PRO A 171 -9.55 -55.26 18.37
CA PRO A 171 -9.74 -55.13 19.80
C PRO A 171 -9.43 -56.44 20.52
N THR A 172 -8.15 -56.72 20.80
CA THR A 172 -7.78 -57.76 21.78
C THR A 172 -6.70 -57.26 22.73
N SER A 173 -7.13 -56.53 23.77
CA SER A 173 -6.46 -56.53 25.07
C SER A 173 -7.48 -56.20 26.15
N GLU A 174 -7.85 -57.20 26.94
CA GLU A 174 -8.61 -57.06 28.17
C GLU A 174 -7.81 -56.22 29.19
N GLY A 175 -8.45 -55.20 29.77
CA GLY A 175 -7.87 -54.33 30.79
C GLY A 175 -8.77 -53.12 31.05
N ASP A 176 -9.62 -53.25 32.08
CA ASP A 176 -10.60 -52.30 32.61
C ASP A 176 -10.16 -50.82 32.60
N ASP A 177 -10.90 -49.99 31.85
CA ASP A 177 -11.51 -48.71 32.26
C ASP A 177 -12.09 -48.02 30.99
N ASN A 178 -13.19 -48.58 30.48
CA ASN A 178 -13.94 -48.01 29.36
C ASN A 178 -14.74 -46.78 29.82
N ILE A 179 -14.15 -45.58 29.70
CA ILE A 179 -14.95 -44.37 29.49
C ILE A 179 -15.24 -44.29 27.99
N ILE A 180 -16.37 -44.87 27.61
CA ILE A 180 -17.02 -44.69 26.32
C ILE A 180 -17.38 -43.20 26.22
N TYR A 181 -16.82 -42.47 25.26
CA TYR A 181 -17.36 -41.18 24.85
C TYR A 181 -18.57 -41.43 23.93
N GLU A 182 -19.69 -41.80 24.54
CA GLU A 182 -21.01 -41.55 23.96
C GLU A 182 -21.27 -40.05 24.08
N ASP A 183 -21.27 -39.31 22.97
CA ASP A 183 -22.44 -38.50 22.57
C ASP A 183 -22.15 -37.82 21.22
N GLY A 184 -23.08 -37.99 20.27
CA GLY A 184 -23.12 -37.30 18.98
C GLY A 184 -23.57 -35.84 19.10
N ARG A 185 -23.04 -35.10 20.08
CA ARG A 185 -23.11 -33.64 20.16
C ARG A 185 -21.78 -33.10 19.66
N SER A 186 -21.77 -32.09 18.80
CA SER A 186 -20.52 -31.42 18.40
C SER A 186 -19.79 -30.99 19.68
N SER A 187 -18.69 -31.66 20.04
CA SER A 187 -18.06 -31.43 21.33
C SER A 187 -17.51 -30.01 21.35
N PHE A 188 -17.97 -29.19 22.29
CA PHE A 188 -17.48 -27.83 22.45
C PHE A 188 -15.96 -27.83 22.69
N ASP A 189 -15.20 -27.20 21.79
CA ASP A 189 -13.76 -27.00 21.92
C ASP A 189 -13.44 -25.54 22.29
N PRO A 190 -13.13 -25.25 23.57
CA PRO A 190 -12.91 -23.90 24.06
C PRO A 190 -11.64 -23.24 23.50
N PHE A 191 -10.75 -24.02 22.90
CA PHE A 191 -9.47 -23.51 22.39
C PHE A 191 -9.42 -23.41 20.87
N SER A 192 -10.52 -23.74 20.17
CA SER A 192 -10.55 -23.77 18.70
C SER A 192 -10.11 -22.44 18.09
N ASP A 193 -10.74 -21.32 18.47
CA ASP A 193 -10.38 -20.01 17.92
C ASP A 193 -8.97 -19.57 18.32
N PHE A 194 -8.55 -19.86 19.56
CA PHE A 194 -7.19 -19.58 20.02
C PHE A 194 -6.15 -20.27 19.12
N ARG A 195 -6.33 -21.56 18.82
CA ARG A 195 -5.45 -22.31 17.91
C ARG A 195 -5.46 -21.70 16.51
N LYS A 196 -6.64 -21.41 15.94
CA LYS A 196 -6.78 -20.83 14.58
C LYS A 196 -6.04 -19.49 14.46
N LYS A 197 -6.19 -18.60 15.45
CA LYS A 197 -5.51 -17.29 15.46
C LYS A 197 -3.99 -17.43 15.57
N ARG A 198 -3.52 -18.20 16.54
CA ARG A 198 -2.09 -18.41 16.77
C ARG A 198 -1.43 -19.16 15.61
N PHE A 199 -2.16 -20.06 14.97
CA PHE A 199 -1.70 -20.74 13.76
C PHE A 199 -1.39 -19.75 12.64
N LEU A 200 -2.27 -18.79 12.37
CA LEU A 200 -2.01 -17.74 11.38
C LEU A 200 -0.77 -16.88 11.74
N TRP A 201 -0.53 -16.65 13.03
CA TRP A 201 0.64 -15.90 13.51
C TRP A 201 1.95 -16.68 13.30
N TYR A 202 1.93 -17.99 13.54
CA TYR A 202 3.13 -18.85 13.51
C TYR A 202 3.30 -19.64 12.22
N TYR A 203 2.46 -19.42 11.21
CA TYR A 203 2.50 -20.13 9.93
C TYR A 203 3.89 -20.07 9.27
N GLU A 204 4.50 -18.89 9.18
CA GLU A 204 5.83 -18.70 8.59
C GLU A 204 6.92 -19.50 9.35
N PRO A 205 7.05 -19.39 10.70
CA PRO A 205 7.90 -20.27 11.48
C PRO A 205 7.69 -21.76 11.21
N TYR A 206 6.44 -22.25 11.14
CA TYR A 206 6.17 -23.65 10.84
C TYR A 206 6.69 -24.05 9.46
N MET A 207 6.44 -23.24 8.44
CA MET A 207 6.89 -23.52 7.07
C MET A 207 8.41 -23.52 6.95
N GLN A 208 9.10 -22.59 7.62
CA GLN A 208 10.57 -22.57 7.67
C GLN A 208 11.13 -23.83 8.33
N SER A 209 10.52 -24.26 9.45
CA SER A 209 10.94 -25.45 10.16
C SER A 209 10.74 -26.72 9.34
N LEU A 210 9.59 -26.85 8.66
CA LEU A 210 9.30 -27.96 7.76
C LEU A 210 10.30 -28.06 6.61
N VAL A 211 10.60 -26.94 5.94
CA VAL A 211 11.58 -26.90 4.83
C VAL A 211 12.99 -27.25 5.31
N ALA A 212 13.37 -26.84 6.52
CA ALA A 212 14.65 -27.19 7.10
C ALA A 212 14.73 -28.70 7.45
N ALA A 213 13.65 -29.27 7.97
CA ALA A 213 13.59 -30.67 8.38
C ALA A 213 13.48 -31.64 7.18
N GLU A 214 12.77 -31.26 6.11
CA GLU A 214 12.65 -32.02 4.86
C GLU A 214 14.01 -32.25 4.18
N LYS A 215 14.96 -31.33 4.35
CA LYS A 215 16.34 -31.50 3.85
C LYS A 215 17.15 -32.54 4.63
N LYS A 216 16.76 -32.83 5.88
CA LYS A 216 17.49 -33.73 6.78
C LYS A 216 16.94 -35.15 6.77
N HIS A 217 15.64 -35.30 6.57
CA HIS A 217 14.94 -36.59 6.72
C HIS A 217 14.16 -36.94 5.47
N SER A 218 14.37 -38.16 4.96
CA SER A 218 13.62 -38.68 3.81
C SER A 218 12.22 -39.12 4.21
N ARG A 219 11.29 -39.05 3.26
CA ARG A 219 9.88 -39.44 3.46
C ARG A 219 9.76 -40.91 3.90
N LYS A 220 8.85 -41.18 4.85
CA LYS A 220 8.55 -42.50 5.43
C LYS A 220 9.74 -43.17 6.14
N THR A 221 10.76 -42.41 6.52
CA THR A 221 11.86 -42.91 7.37
C THR A 221 11.33 -43.12 8.79
N LYS A 222 11.52 -44.32 9.35
CA LYS A 222 11.05 -44.64 10.71
C LYS A 222 11.79 -43.82 11.76
N PHE A 223 11.11 -43.47 12.84
CA PHE A 223 11.75 -42.86 14.00
C PHE A 223 12.76 -43.82 14.62
N GLN A 224 13.92 -43.29 14.99
CA GLN A 224 14.90 -44.04 15.75
C GLN A 224 14.40 -44.20 17.19
N ARG A 225 14.43 -45.44 17.66
CA ARG A 225 14.08 -45.78 19.05
C ARG A 225 15.24 -45.42 19.97
N MET A 226 14.96 -44.67 21.02
CA MET A 226 15.97 -44.29 22.00
C MET A 226 16.26 -45.42 22.97
N PRO A 227 17.45 -45.48 23.59
CA PRO A 227 17.81 -46.55 24.52
C PRO A 227 16.88 -46.71 25.73
N PHE A 228 16.25 -45.61 26.17
CA PHE A 228 15.29 -45.59 27.27
C PHE A 228 13.84 -45.88 26.86
N GLU A 229 13.55 -46.07 25.57
CA GLU A 229 12.19 -46.36 25.09
C GLU A 229 11.87 -47.85 25.14
N GLY A 230 10.97 -48.24 26.05
CA GLY A 230 10.60 -49.62 26.34
C GLY A 230 9.12 -49.78 26.70
N GLY A 231 8.58 -51.00 26.53
CA GLY A 231 7.21 -51.34 26.93
C GLY A 231 6.13 -50.44 26.32
N ASN A 232 5.20 -49.95 27.14
CA ASN A 232 4.08 -49.09 26.73
C ASN A 232 4.46 -47.58 26.62
N ASN A 233 5.74 -47.23 26.71
CA ASN A 233 6.22 -45.84 26.74
C ASN A 233 7.27 -45.59 25.63
N SER A 234 6.89 -45.86 24.38
CA SER A 234 7.68 -45.56 23.17
C SER A 234 7.02 -44.44 22.35
N MET A 235 7.74 -43.93 21.34
CA MET A 235 7.22 -43.01 20.33
C MET A 235 7.60 -43.55 18.95
N ASP A 236 6.81 -44.50 18.47
CA ASP A 236 6.99 -45.14 17.17
C ASP A 236 6.26 -44.37 16.06
N GLY A 237 6.87 -44.25 14.88
CA GLY A 237 6.32 -43.48 13.77
C GLY A 237 7.30 -43.32 12.62
N HIS A 238 7.00 -42.39 11.71
CA HIS A 238 7.86 -42.07 10.58
C HIS A 238 7.78 -40.59 10.20
N PHE A 239 8.85 -40.08 9.59
CA PHE A 239 8.89 -38.71 9.08
C PHE A 239 8.12 -38.60 7.75
N ASP A 240 7.16 -37.68 7.67
CA ASP A 240 6.50 -37.27 6.41
C ASP A 240 6.32 -35.74 6.35
N TYR A 241 7.43 -35.01 6.40
CA TYR A 241 7.45 -33.54 6.29
C TYR A 241 6.76 -32.99 5.03
N PRO A 242 6.87 -33.61 3.83
CA PRO A 242 6.13 -33.18 2.65
C PRO A 242 4.61 -33.19 2.87
N GLU A 243 4.10 -34.23 3.54
CA GLU A 243 2.68 -34.35 3.87
C GLU A 243 2.26 -33.33 4.94
N LEU A 244 3.07 -33.13 5.99
CA LEU A 244 2.80 -32.09 6.99
C LEU A 244 2.74 -30.69 6.34
N ARG A 245 3.63 -30.40 5.38
CA ARG A 245 3.62 -29.14 4.62
C ARG A 245 2.35 -28.95 3.80
N ARG A 246 1.86 -30.01 3.16
CA ARG A 246 0.58 -30.00 2.43
C ARG A 246 -0.57 -29.71 3.38
N ARG A 247 -0.63 -30.41 4.51
CA ARG A 247 -1.68 -30.24 5.55
C ARG A 247 -1.70 -28.84 6.14
N MET A 248 -0.53 -28.24 6.43
CA MET A 248 -0.40 -26.85 6.89
C MET A 248 -1.09 -25.86 5.94
N ALA A 249 -0.86 -26.02 4.63
CA ALA A 249 -1.49 -25.15 3.62
C ALA A 249 -3.02 -25.33 3.59
N VAL A 250 -3.51 -26.58 3.65
CA VAL A 250 -4.95 -26.87 3.67
C VAL A 250 -5.64 -26.26 4.89
N VAL A 251 -5.05 -26.41 6.08
CA VAL A 251 -5.56 -25.83 7.33
C VAL A 251 -5.60 -24.32 7.25
N LYS A 252 -4.54 -23.68 6.76
CA LYS A 252 -4.50 -22.24 6.55
C LYS A 252 -5.62 -21.76 5.62
N ASP A 253 -5.77 -22.40 4.47
CA ASP A 253 -6.80 -22.04 3.50
C ASP A 253 -8.20 -22.19 4.07
N ALA A 254 -8.44 -23.23 4.89
CA ALA A 254 -9.70 -23.42 5.59
C ALA A 254 -9.99 -22.31 6.61
N ILE A 255 -9.00 -21.89 7.40
CA ILE A 255 -9.15 -20.76 8.35
C ILE A 255 -9.44 -19.45 7.60
N LEU A 256 -8.73 -19.18 6.51
CA LEU A 256 -8.95 -17.98 5.70
C LEU A 256 -10.33 -18.00 5.04
N ARG A 257 -10.82 -19.18 4.60
CA ARG A 257 -12.17 -19.34 4.05
C ARG A 257 -13.25 -19.09 5.09
N GLU A 258 -13.11 -19.66 6.30
CA GLU A 258 -14.00 -19.38 7.44
C GLU A 258 -14.06 -17.87 7.73
N THR A 259 -12.89 -17.23 7.81
CA THR A 259 -12.76 -15.79 8.09
C THR A 259 -13.43 -14.91 7.04
N ARG A 260 -13.33 -15.27 5.75
CA ARG A 260 -14.04 -14.56 4.68
C ARG A 260 -15.54 -14.83 4.70
N GLY A 261 -15.95 -16.03 5.12
CA GLY A 261 -17.35 -16.42 5.27
C GLY A 261 -18.12 -15.59 6.29
N TRP A 262 -17.46 -15.15 7.37
CA TRP A 262 -18.06 -14.29 8.39
C TRP A 262 -18.70 -13.01 7.85
N ALA A 263 -18.15 -12.41 6.79
CA ALA A 263 -18.75 -11.23 6.17
C ALA A 263 -20.14 -11.52 5.58
N VAL A 264 -20.30 -12.71 4.98
CA VAL A 264 -21.54 -13.18 4.36
C VAL A 264 -22.56 -13.56 5.44
N GLU A 265 -22.14 -14.35 6.43
CA GLU A 265 -22.97 -14.72 7.58
C GLU A 265 -23.43 -13.47 8.35
N GLY A 266 -22.53 -12.51 8.55
CA GLY A 266 -22.80 -11.24 9.21
C GLY A 266 -23.82 -10.36 8.48
N GLN A 267 -23.78 -10.33 7.14
CA GLN A 267 -24.81 -9.62 6.37
C GLN A 267 -26.18 -10.28 6.50
N LEU A 268 -26.24 -11.61 6.59
CA LEU A 268 -27.49 -12.32 6.87
C LEU A 268 -27.99 -11.98 8.28
N ALA A 269 -27.11 -12.00 9.28
CA ALA A 269 -27.43 -11.61 10.66
C ALA A 269 -27.97 -10.17 10.74
N LYS A 270 -27.39 -9.24 9.97
CA LYS A 270 -27.90 -7.86 9.86
C LYS A 270 -29.31 -7.81 9.27
N LYS A 271 -29.54 -8.52 8.15
CA LYS A 271 -30.86 -8.58 7.50
C LYS A 271 -31.94 -9.21 8.39
N GLN A 272 -31.55 -10.12 9.27
CA GLN A 272 -32.42 -10.79 10.23
C GLN A 272 -32.48 -10.06 11.59
N GLU A 273 -31.88 -8.87 11.70
CA GLU A 273 -31.89 -8.03 12.91
C GLU A 273 -31.37 -8.75 14.16
N TRP A 274 -30.37 -9.61 14.01
CA TRP A 274 -29.75 -10.30 15.15
C TRP A 274 -29.12 -9.29 16.11
N GLY A 275 -29.27 -9.52 17.42
CA GLY A 275 -28.79 -8.60 18.46
C GLY A 275 -27.29 -8.29 18.37
N ILE A 276 -26.47 -9.26 17.94
CA ILE A 276 -25.03 -9.05 17.74
C ILE A 276 -24.71 -8.05 16.63
N ALA A 277 -25.48 -8.05 15.52
CA ALA A 277 -25.29 -7.10 14.43
C ALA A 277 -25.59 -5.66 14.90
N ALA A 278 -26.67 -5.48 15.66
CA ALA A 278 -27.02 -4.20 16.27
C ALA A 278 -25.99 -3.75 17.33
N SER A 279 -25.48 -4.68 18.14
CA SER A 279 -24.42 -4.42 19.12
C SER A 279 -23.14 -3.92 18.47
N LEU A 280 -22.65 -4.62 17.44
CA LEU A 280 -21.44 -4.23 16.71
C LEU A 280 -21.62 -2.89 15.98
N GLN A 281 -22.78 -2.67 15.35
CA GLN A 281 -23.11 -1.38 14.72
C GLN A 281 -23.05 -0.23 15.73
N ARG A 282 -23.62 -0.42 16.94
CA ARG A 282 -23.57 0.58 18.01
C ARG A 282 -22.16 0.82 18.53
N GLN A 283 -21.37 -0.25 18.71
CA GLN A 283 -19.96 -0.11 19.11
C GLN A 283 -19.17 0.69 18.07
N TYR A 284 -19.37 0.43 16.78
CA TYR A 284 -18.78 1.19 15.69
C TYR A 284 -19.12 2.69 15.78
N GLU A 285 -20.40 3.03 15.90
CA GLU A 285 -20.86 4.42 15.99
C GLU A 285 -20.24 5.15 17.19
N GLN A 286 -20.19 4.49 18.35
CA GLN A 286 -19.57 5.04 19.55
C GLN A 286 -18.06 5.28 19.39
N ILE A 287 -17.35 4.36 18.73
CA ILE A 287 -15.90 4.48 18.50
C ILE A 287 -15.62 5.62 17.51
N VAL A 288 -16.36 5.68 16.40
CA VAL A 288 -16.20 6.74 15.38
C VAL A 288 -16.47 8.11 15.98
N GLU A 289 -17.51 8.25 16.80
CA GLU A 289 -17.82 9.53 17.43
C GLU A 289 -16.74 9.95 18.45
N ASN A 290 -16.19 9.00 19.20
CA ASN A 290 -15.07 9.25 20.10
C ASN A 290 -13.82 9.72 19.34
N LEU A 291 -13.48 9.06 18.22
CA LEU A 291 -12.34 9.44 17.38
C LEU A 291 -12.47 10.86 16.81
N LYS A 292 -13.68 11.26 16.41
CA LYS A 292 -13.97 12.64 15.99
C LYS A 292 -13.75 13.64 17.11
N HIS A 293 -14.25 13.36 18.31
CA HIS A 293 -14.11 14.25 19.47
C HIS A 293 -12.67 14.42 19.93
N GLN A 294 -11.84 13.38 19.82
CA GLN A 294 -10.42 13.44 20.16
C GLN A 294 -9.57 14.16 19.10
N ASN A 295 -10.18 14.60 17.98
CA ASN A 295 -9.50 15.20 16.83
C ASN A 295 -8.31 14.34 16.34
N ASN A 296 -8.47 13.01 16.45
CA ASN A 296 -7.38 12.08 16.18
C ASN A 296 -7.29 11.78 14.68
N ILE A 297 -6.68 12.71 13.93
CA ILE A 297 -6.49 12.64 12.46
C ILE A 297 -5.71 11.38 12.03
N THR A 298 -5.08 10.68 12.98
CA THR A 298 -4.25 9.50 12.70
C THR A 298 -5.04 8.22 12.43
N VAL A 299 -6.34 8.16 12.75
CA VAL A 299 -7.16 6.96 12.55
C VAL A 299 -8.48 7.33 11.88
N ASP A 300 -8.76 6.73 10.73
CA ASP A 300 -10.07 6.75 10.09
C ASP A 300 -10.67 5.34 10.13
N LEU A 301 -11.94 5.22 10.51
CA LEU A 301 -12.61 3.94 10.73
C LEU A 301 -13.99 3.96 10.06
N TYR A 302 -14.24 2.97 9.21
CA TYR A 302 -15.52 2.82 8.52
C TYR A 302 -15.90 1.35 8.35
N LEU A 303 -17.20 1.09 8.09
CA LEU A 303 -17.70 -0.24 7.78
C LEU A 303 -17.58 -0.53 6.28
N ASP A 304 -17.14 -1.73 5.92
CA ASP A 304 -17.08 -2.18 4.53
C ASP A 304 -18.50 -2.44 4.01
N GLU A 305 -18.94 -1.68 3.02
CA GLU A 305 -20.32 -1.74 2.47
C GLU A 305 -21.43 -1.66 3.55
N GLY A 306 -21.14 -1.00 4.68
CA GLY A 306 -22.06 -0.91 5.82
C GLY A 306 -22.28 -2.23 6.56
N ASN A 307 -21.40 -3.22 6.39
CA ASN A 307 -21.45 -4.50 7.09
C ASN A 307 -20.87 -4.35 8.51
N PRO A 308 -21.64 -4.55 9.60
CA PRO A 308 -21.13 -4.43 10.96
C PRO A 308 -20.12 -5.53 11.33
N PHE A 309 -19.90 -6.54 10.48
CA PHE A 309 -18.93 -7.62 10.68
C PHE A 309 -17.63 -7.44 9.88
N MET A 310 -17.52 -6.37 9.07
CA MET A 310 -16.35 -6.07 8.27
C MET A 310 -15.97 -4.60 8.45
N TRP A 311 -14.91 -4.36 9.21
CA TRP A 311 -14.46 -3.00 9.51
C TRP A 311 -13.17 -2.71 8.75
N ARG A 312 -13.04 -1.47 8.30
CA ARG A 312 -11.85 -0.94 7.64
C ARG A 312 -11.31 0.20 8.47
N LEU A 313 -10.05 0.06 8.89
CA LEU A 313 -9.33 1.06 9.62
C LEU A 313 -8.17 1.56 8.74
N THR A 314 -8.10 2.86 8.52
CA THR A 314 -6.94 3.51 7.92
C THR A 314 -6.16 4.18 9.03
N TYR A 315 -4.95 3.71 9.29
CA TYR A 315 -4.02 4.35 10.20
C TYR A 315 -3.02 5.19 9.40
N PHE A 316 -2.89 6.47 9.75
CA PHE A 316 -1.90 7.39 9.20
C PHE A 316 -0.71 7.43 10.14
N GLY A 317 0.46 7.05 9.65
CA GLY A 317 1.67 7.02 10.47
C GLY A 317 2.00 8.40 11.03
N ARG A 318 2.31 8.45 12.33
CA ARG A 318 2.57 9.71 13.04
C ARG A 318 3.84 10.40 12.51
N PRO A 319 3.85 11.75 12.46
CA PRO A 319 5.05 12.51 12.16
C PRO A 319 6.23 12.12 13.05
N MET A 320 7.45 12.16 12.51
CA MET A 320 8.68 11.88 13.25
C MET A 320 8.80 10.44 13.79
N THR A 321 8.00 9.50 13.29
CA THR A 321 8.14 8.06 13.57
C THR A 321 8.66 7.31 12.35
N GLN A 322 9.04 6.04 12.49
CA GLN A 322 9.40 5.21 11.32
C GLN A 322 8.24 5.00 10.33
N LEU A 323 7.01 5.26 10.77
CA LEU A 323 5.79 5.11 9.97
C LEU A 323 5.34 6.41 9.28
N ASP A 324 6.04 7.52 9.51
CA ASP A 324 5.67 8.86 9.03
C ASP A 324 5.34 8.89 7.52
N GLY A 325 4.24 9.54 7.14
CA GLY A 325 3.76 9.58 5.74
C GLY A 325 3.17 8.26 5.21
N GLY A 326 3.15 7.19 6.00
CA GLY A 326 2.53 5.92 5.67
C GLY A 326 1.01 5.92 5.83
N MET A 327 0.32 5.18 4.96
CA MET A 327 -1.13 4.94 5.06
C MET A 327 -1.41 3.43 5.16
N PHE A 328 -1.78 2.96 6.34
CA PHE A 328 -1.97 1.54 6.62
C PHE A 328 -3.46 1.20 6.62
N LYS A 329 -3.91 0.56 5.54
CA LYS A 329 -5.28 0.01 5.47
C LYS A 329 -5.33 -1.35 6.16
N VAL A 330 -6.16 -1.44 7.18
CA VAL A 330 -6.35 -2.60 8.05
C VAL A 330 -7.78 -3.10 7.87
N LEU A 331 -7.90 -4.37 7.47
CA LEU A 331 -9.15 -5.08 7.34
C LEU A 331 -9.40 -5.93 8.57
N ILE A 332 -10.56 -5.75 9.20
CA ILE A 332 -10.94 -6.42 10.44
C ILE A 332 -12.19 -7.25 10.17
N HIS A 333 -12.02 -8.58 10.21
CA HIS A 333 -13.10 -9.55 10.07
C HIS A 333 -13.63 -9.94 11.45
N LEU A 334 -14.93 -9.79 11.66
CA LEU A 334 -15.61 -10.11 12.91
C LEU A 334 -16.52 -11.32 12.73
N SER A 335 -16.44 -12.26 13.66
CA SER A 335 -17.32 -13.42 13.67
C SER A 335 -18.74 -13.03 14.10
N PRO A 336 -19.79 -13.65 13.52
CA PRO A 336 -21.13 -13.67 14.11
C PRO A 336 -21.18 -14.21 15.53
N ARG A 337 -20.15 -14.96 15.96
CA ARG A 337 -19.95 -15.51 17.31
C ARG A 337 -18.96 -14.69 18.13
N PHE A 338 -18.82 -13.39 17.85
CA PHE A 338 -18.04 -12.49 18.70
C PHE A 338 -18.80 -12.22 20.00
N PRO A 339 -18.17 -12.28 21.19
CA PRO A 339 -16.72 -12.32 21.44
C PRO A 339 -16.09 -13.72 21.63
N GLU A 340 -16.85 -14.81 21.54
CA GLU A 340 -16.30 -16.16 21.66
C GLU A 340 -15.24 -16.45 20.58
N GLU A 341 -15.50 -16.01 19.35
CA GLU A 341 -14.53 -15.96 18.26
C GLU A 341 -13.99 -14.55 18.08
N GLN A 342 -12.68 -14.40 18.24
CA GLN A 342 -12.01 -13.11 18.26
C GLN A 342 -11.72 -12.60 16.83
N PRO A 343 -11.58 -11.28 16.62
CA PRO A 343 -11.38 -10.73 15.28
C PRO A 343 -10.11 -11.24 14.60
N ARG A 344 -10.17 -11.44 13.27
CA ARG A 344 -8.99 -11.66 12.41
C ARG A 344 -8.67 -10.38 11.67
N VAL A 345 -7.41 -9.94 11.76
CA VAL A 345 -6.97 -8.62 11.29
C VAL A 345 -5.84 -8.76 10.27
N PHE A 346 -6.00 -8.07 9.14
CA PHE A 346 -5.07 -8.12 8.01
C PHE A 346 -4.71 -6.71 7.54
N LEU A 347 -3.45 -6.47 7.21
CA LEU A 347 -3.03 -5.31 6.41
C LEU A 347 -3.26 -5.59 4.93
N GLU A 348 -3.89 -4.66 4.21
CA GLU A 348 -4.12 -4.81 2.76
C GLU A 348 -2.83 -4.70 1.92
N ALA A 349 -1.80 -4.03 2.46
CA ALA A 349 -0.53 -3.90 1.78
C ALA A 349 0.22 -5.24 1.78
N SER A 350 0.22 -5.94 0.63
CA SER A 350 1.01 -7.16 0.46
C SER A 350 2.50 -6.84 0.73
N SER A 351 3.07 -7.47 1.76
CA SER A 351 4.45 -7.32 2.26
C SER A 351 4.85 -6.02 2.99
N PHE A 352 4.02 -5.55 3.94
CA PHE A 352 4.50 -4.58 4.94
C PHE A 352 5.58 -5.20 5.83
N PHE A 353 6.76 -4.58 5.90
CA PHE A 353 7.94 -5.17 6.54
C PHE A 353 7.99 -4.75 8.02
N HIS A 354 7.33 -5.53 8.88
CA HIS A 354 7.21 -5.21 10.30
C HIS A 354 7.21 -6.49 11.16
N ILE A 355 7.72 -6.40 12.40
CA ILE A 355 7.81 -7.55 13.33
C ILE A 355 6.43 -8.10 13.75
N ARG A 356 5.39 -7.25 13.80
CA ARG A 356 4.01 -7.61 14.14
C ARG A 356 3.15 -8.01 12.94
N VAL A 357 3.65 -7.91 11.70
CA VAL A 357 2.85 -8.16 10.49
C VAL A 357 3.50 -9.26 9.66
N SER A 358 2.76 -10.34 9.41
CA SER A 358 3.26 -11.46 8.61
C SER A 358 3.44 -11.05 7.15
N LYS A 359 4.13 -11.86 6.35
CA LYS A 359 4.31 -11.60 4.91
C LYS A 359 2.98 -11.47 4.14
N GLU A 360 1.93 -12.10 4.65
CA GLU A 360 0.58 -12.09 4.08
C GLU A 360 -0.35 -11.06 4.74
N GLY A 361 0.21 -10.17 5.57
CA GLY A 361 -0.54 -9.08 6.19
C GLY A 361 -1.24 -9.45 7.49
N VAL A 362 -1.14 -10.69 7.99
CA VAL A 362 -1.75 -11.06 9.28
C VAL A 362 -1.12 -10.22 10.40
N LEU A 363 -1.92 -9.43 11.10
CA LEU A 363 -1.47 -8.58 12.19
C LEU A 363 -1.55 -9.34 13.52
N CYS A 364 -0.42 -9.40 14.23
CA CYS A 364 -0.33 -9.85 15.60
C CYS A 364 -0.55 -8.67 16.54
N TYR A 365 -1.66 -8.71 17.30
CA TYR A 365 -2.00 -7.70 18.29
C TYR A 365 -2.68 -8.36 19.49
N VAL A 366 -2.61 -7.71 20.65
CA VAL A 366 -3.24 -8.18 21.89
C VAL A 366 -4.08 -7.05 22.47
N PRO A 367 -5.43 -7.18 22.48
CA PRO A 367 -6.29 -6.17 23.06
C PRO A 367 -6.25 -6.24 24.60
N ARG A 368 -6.53 -5.13 25.27
CA ARG A 368 -6.63 -5.10 26.75
C ARG A 368 -7.86 -5.87 27.26
N ARG A 369 -8.93 -5.92 26.46
CA ARG A 369 -10.12 -6.74 26.70
C ARG A 369 -10.63 -7.29 25.37
N THR A 370 -11.21 -8.47 25.41
CA THR A 370 -11.64 -9.27 24.25
C THR A 370 -13.10 -9.06 23.85
N GLU A 371 -13.89 -8.41 24.71
CA GLU A 371 -15.35 -8.33 24.57
C GLU A 371 -15.85 -7.10 23.79
N GLU A 372 -15.01 -6.06 23.65
CA GLU A 372 -15.41 -4.77 23.07
C GLU A 372 -14.43 -4.33 22.00
N MET A 373 -14.96 -3.89 20.85
CA MET A 373 -14.16 -3.54 19.68
C MET A 373 -13.19 -2.37 19.90
N ARG A 374 -13.49 -1.43 20.81
CA ARG A 374 -12.60 -0.30 21.11
C ARG A 374 -11.20 -0.76 21.52
N TYR A 375 -11.10 -1.81 22.33
CA TYR A 375 -9.82 -2.32 22.82
C TYR A 375 -9.06 -3.08 21.74
N HIS A 376 -9.77 -3.62 20.74
CA HIS A 376 -9.15 -4.17 19.55
C HIS A 376 -8.56 -3.08 18.68
N ILE A 377 -9.29 -1.99 18.44
CA ILE A 377 -8.77 -0.83 17.68
C ILE A 377 -7.53 -0.24 18.36
N GLU A 378 -7.58 -0.01 19.68
CA GLU A 378 -6.43 0.45 20.46
C GLU A 378 -5.25 -0.53 20.36
N GLY A 379 -5.49 -1.84 20.50
CA GLY A 379 -4.46 -2.86 20.41
C GLY A 379 -3.82 -2.96 19.02
N ILE A 380 -4.61 -2.78 17.95
CA ILE A 380 -4.13 -2.74 16.55
C ILE A 380 -3.16 -1.58 16.37
N VAL A 381 -3.58 -0.36 16.75
CA VAL A 381 -2.76 0.84 16.60
C VAL A 381 -1.50 0.74 17.47
N ALA A 382 -1.64 0.33 18.73
CA ALA A 382 -0.50 0.17 19.65
C ALA A 382 0.53 -0.84 19.12
N SER A 383 0.09 -1.92 18.46
CA SER A 383 1.00 -2.92 17.89
C SER A 383 1.78 -2.39 16.68
N LEU A 384 1.22 -1.43 15.93
CA LEU A 384 1.93 -0.78 14.82
C LEU A 384 2.89 0.32 15.33
N GLU A 385 2.53 1.02 16.40
CA GLU A 385 3.33 2.11 16.98
C GLU A 385 4.48 1.65 17.89
N GLU A 386 4.61 0.35 18.16
CA GLU A 386 5.57 -0.18 19.11
C GLU A 386 7.02 -0.15 18.58
N GLU A 387 7.78 0.90 18.91
CA GLU A 387 9.14 1.10 18.38
C GLU A 387 10.22 0.25 19.06
N HIS A 388 10.06 -0.09 20.35
CA HIS A 388 11.07 -0.79 21.14
C HIS A 388 10.49 -1.93 22.01
N PRO A 389 9.85 -2.94 21.40
CA PRO A 389 9.34 -4.08 22.15
C PRO A 389 10.45 -4.91 22.81
N PRO A 390 10.19 -5.53 23.98
CA PRO A 390 11.03 -6.60 24.48
C PRO A 390 11.01 -7.79 23.50
N TYR A 391 12.13 -8.51 23.42
CA TYR A 391 12.22 -9.70 22.56
C TYR A 391 11.27 -10.79 23.07
N ASP A 392 10.25 -11.11 22.27
CA ASP A 392 9.31 -12.19 22.54
C ASP A 392 8.89 -12.88 21.22
N PRO A 393 9.49 -14.04 20.88
CA PRO A 393 9.19 -14.76 19.64
C PRO A 393 7.71 -15.10 19.45
N ARG A 394 6.93 -15.20 20.54
CA ARG A 394 5.50 -15.53 20.50
C ARG A 394 4.65 -14.39 19.94
N THR A 395 5.23 -13.21 19.78
CA THR A 395 4.53 -12.00 19.34
C THR A 395 5.13 -11.45 18.05
N THR A 396 6.15 -12.10 17.50
CA THR A 396 6.78 -11.72 16.24
C THR A 396 6.40 -12.70 15.14
N VAL A 397 5.73 -12.21 14.11
CA VAL A 397 5.11 -13.06 13.07
C VAL A 397 5.83 -12.99 11.73
N ASN A 398 6.91 -12.20 11.64
CA ASN A 398 7.77 -12.09 10.49
C ASN A 398 9.22 -12.42 10.88
N PRO A 399 9.66 -13.68 10.69
CA PRO A 399 10.98 -14.12 11.13
C PRO A 399 12.16 -13.32 10.54
N GLU A 400 12.03 -12.86 9.29
CA GLU A 400 13.06 -12.04 8.64
C GLU A 400 13.18 -10.66 9.30
N ALA A 401 12.04 -10.02 9.58
CA ALA A 401 11.99 -8.76 10.30
C ALA A 401 12.53 -8.91 11.73
N THR A 402 12.11 -9.96 12.45
CA THR A 402 12.59 -10.27 13.81
C THR A 402 14.10 -10.39 13.87
N LYS A 403 14.69 -11.18 12.95
CA LYS A 403 16.14 -11.38 12.89
C LYS A 403 16.89 -10.06 12.71
N LEU A 404 16.38 -9.16 11.87
CA LEU A 404 17.02 -7.87 11.63
C LEU A 404 16.83 -6.90 12.79
N PHE A 405 15.64 -6.87 13.40
CA PHE A 405 15.29 -5.94 14.47
C PHE A 405 16.11 -6.14 15.74
N TRP A 406 16.30 -7.39 16.17
CA TRP A 406 17.12 -7.72 17.35
C TRP A 406 18.58 -8.11 17.01
N GLY A 407 18.96 -8.01 15.73
CA GLY A 407 20.31 -8.31 15.26
C GLY A 407 21.36 -7.25 15.62
N THR A 408 22.47 -7.27 14.89
CA THR A 408 23.58 -6.33 15.03
C THR A 408 23.16 -4.88 14.69
N PRO A 409 23.96 -3.85 15.02
CA PRO A 409 23.66 -2.48 14.61
C PRO A 409 23.46 -2.31 13.09
N GLU A 410 24.16 -3.11 12.27
CA GLU A 410 23.99 -3.13 10.82
C GLU A 410 22.65 -3.75 10.41
N ASP A 411 22.26 -4.85 11.05
CA ASP A 411 20.97 -5.49 10.82
C ASP A 411 19.80 -4.56 11.15
N ARG A 412 19.90 -3.80 12.26
CA ARG A 412 18.90 -2.80 12.65
C ARG A 412 18.76 -1.68 11.63
N ARG A 413 19.88 -1.22 11.06
CA ARG A 413 19.85 -0.25 9.95
C ARG A 413 19.17 -0.83 8.71
N LYS A 414 19.41 -2.11 8.41
CA LYS A 414 18.74 -2.81 7.32
C LYS A 414 17.25 -2.96 7.58
N TYR A 415 16.83 -3.31 8.80
CA TYR A 415 15.43 -3.34 9.22
C TYR A 415 14.76 -1.99 8.96
N ASN A 416 15.33 -0.90 9.49
CA ASN A 416 14.74 0.44 9.33
C ASN A 416 14.60 0.84 7.86
N ARG A 417 15.58 0.48 7.01
CA ARG A 417 15.53 0.74 5.57
C ARG A 417 14.40 -0.03 4.88
N GLU A 418 14.26 -1.32 5.18
CA GLU A 418 13.21 -2.18 4.59
C GLU A 418 11.82 -1.81 5.12
N LEU A 419 11.70 -1.49 6.41
CA LEU A 419 10.50 -0.92 7.01
C LEU A 419 10.12 0.35 6.24
N ARG A 420 11.05 1.30 6.06
CA ARG A 420 10.75 2.55 5.33
C ARG A 420 10.28 2.33 3.90
N ARG A 421 10.96 1.49 3.13
CA ARG A 421 10.54 1.11 1.78
C ARG A 421 9.15 0.47 1.76
N SER A 422 8.80 -0.29 2.79
CA SER A 422 7.47 -0.88 2.90
C SER A 422 6.40 0.14 3.28
N VAL A 423 6.73 1.17 4.07
CA VAL A 423 5.85 2.30 4.39
C VAL A 423 5.55 3.12 3.12
N GLU A 424 6.55 3.43 2.31
CA GLU A 424 6.34 4.12 1.03
C GLU A 424 5.39 3.34 0.09
N ARG A 425 5.49 2.01 0.08
CA ARG A 425 4.61 1.13 -0.72
C ARG A 425 3.16 1.11 -0.24
N THR A 426 2.88 1.35 1.04
CA THR A 426 1.49 1.35 1.53
C THR A 426 0.69 2.50 0.94
N VAL A 427 1.36 3.63 0.65
CA VAL A 427 0.79 4.78 -0.07
C VAL A 427 0.46 4.38 -1.52
N LEU A 428 1.38 3.73 -2.23
CA LEU A 428 1.19 3.33 -3.64
C LEU A 428 0.06 2.29 -3.84
N LEU A 429 -0.12 1.33 -2.93
CA LEU A 429 -1.21 0.33 -3.00
C LEU A 429 -2.58 0.93 -2.64
N SER A 430 -2.61 2.00 -1.85
CA SER A 430 -3.83 2.73 -1.51
C SER A 430 -4.46 3.43 -2.72
N GLU A 431 -3.63 3.86 -3.67
CA GLU A 431 -4.03 4.49 -4.94
C GLU A 431 -4.67 3.49 -5.92
N PHE A 432 -4.37 2.19 -5.80
CA PHE A 432 -4.97 1.11 -6.61
C PHE A 432 -6.31 0.60 -6.07
N THR A 433 -6.63 0.84 -4.79
CA THR A 433 -7.77 0.24 -4.07
C THR A 433 -8.81 1.28 -3.61
N MET A 434 -8.99 2.38 -4.35
CA MET A 434 -10.12 3.28 -4.14
C MET A 434 -11.36 2.82 -4.93
N SER A 435 -12.36 2.31 -4.21
CA SER A 435 -13.81 2.28 -4.52
C SER A 435 -14.24 1.76 -5.90
N THR A 436 -15.08 0.71 -5.89
CA THR A 436 -15.85 0.20 -7.04
C THR A 436 -16.85 1.21 -7.65
N ARG A 437 -16.87 2.47 -7.18
CA ARG A 437 -17.55 3.60 -7.83
C ARG A 437 -16.57 4.76 -8.05
N ARG A 438 -16.37 5.14 -9.31
CA ARG A 438 -15.61 6.34 -9.69
C ARG A 438 -16.34 7.59 -9.18
N PRO A 439 -15.66 8.51 -8.47
CA PRO A 439 -16.27 9.79 -8.10
C PRO A 439 -16.69 10.56 -9.35
N THR A 440 -17.78 11.32 -9.25
CA THR A 440 -18.33 12.11 -10.37
C THR A 440 -18.14 13.60 -10.11
N MET A 441 -17.66 14.34 -11.12
CA MET A 441 -17.46 15.78 -11.09
C MET A 441 -18.44 16.45 -12.06
N GLU A 442 -19.33 17.29 -11.54
CA GLU A 442 -20.26 18.09 -12.33
C GLU A 442 -19.67 19.48 -12.57
N LEU A 443 -19.50 19.85 -13.84
CA LEU A 443 -18.79 21.09 -14.22
C LEU A 443 -19.66 22.06 -15.03
N GLY A 444 -20.90 21.71 -15.34
CA GLY A 444 -21.77 22.54 -16.17
C GLY A 444 -21.26 22.65 -17.61
N THR A 445 -21.29 23.86 -18.18
CA THR A 445 -20.73 24.12 -19.51
C THR A 445 -19.29 24.62 -19.40
N VAL A 446 -18.35 23.86 -19.95
CA VAL A 446 -16.91 24.14 -19.90
C VAL A 446 -16.42 24.60 -21.28
N LEU A 447 -15.84 25.79 -21.35
CA LEU A 447 -15.12 26.28 -22.53
C LEU A 447 -13.61 26.08 -22.33
N VAL A 448 -13.01 25.21 -23.15
CA VAL A 448 -11.56 24.99 -23.18
C VAL A 448 -10.94 25.87 -24.27
N VAL A 449 -10.13 26.84 -23.86
CA VAL A 449 -9.41 27.75 -24.77
C VAL A 449 -8.04 27.15 -25.07
N GLY A 450 -7.71 27.00 -26.36
CA GLY A 450 -6.56 26.23 -26.83
C GLY A 450 -6.78 24.72 -26.80
N GLY A 451 -8.05 24.28 -26.86
CA GLY A 451 -8.43 22.86 -26.74
C GLY A 451 -7.95 21.96 -27.89
N CYS A 452 -7.46 22.52 -29.01
CA CYS A 452 -6.83 21.73 -30.08
C CYS A 452 -5.31 21.59 -29.88
N GLY A 453 -4.74 22.27 -28.88
CA GLY A 453 -3.33 22.18 -28.49
C GLY A 453 -3.02 20.93 -27.66
N PHE A 454 -1.75 20.77 -27.27
CA PHE A 454 -1.27 19.58 -26.54
C PHE A 454 -1.98 19.38 -25.19
N VAL A 455 -1.90 20.34 -24.27
CA VAL A 455 -2.55 20.25 -22.95
C VAL A 455 -4.07 20.32 -23.08
N GLY A 456 -4.57 21.25 -23.89
CA GLY A 456 -6.00 21.45 -24.12
C GLY A 456 -6.71 20.21 -24.62
N TRP A 457 -6.11 19.45 -25.55
CA TRP A 457 -6.71 18.21 -26.06
C TRP A 457 -6.90 17.16 -24.97
N HIS A 458 -5.93 16.98 -24.06
CA HIS A 458 -6.04 16.02 -22.96
C HIS A 458 -7.09 16.44 -21.92
N ILE A 459 -7.26 17.76 -21.72
CA ILE A 459 -8.35 18.29 -20.89
C ILE A 459 -9.71 17.97 -21.53
N VAL A 460 -9.86 18.20 -22.84
CA VAL A 460 -11.10 17.88 -23.57
C VAL A 460 -11.39 16.37 -23.52
N ASP A 461 -10.37 15.53 -23.74
CA ASP A 461 -10.49 14.07 -23.66
C ASP A 461 -10.98 13.63 -22.28
N GLN A 462 -10.39 14.16 -21.20
CA GLN A 462 -10.80 13.83 -19.84
C GLN A 462 -12.19 14.36 -19.47
N LEU A 463 -12.56 15.57 -19.89
CA LEU A 463 -13.91 16.13 -19.68
C LEU A 463 -14.99 15.31 -20.37
N LEU A 464 -14.65 14.67 -21.51
CA LEU A 464 -15.52 13.79 -22.27
C LEU A 464 -15.44 12.32 -21.83
N ASN A 465 -14.70 12.00 -20.77
CA ASN A 465 -14.48 10.64 -20.25
C ASN A 465 -13.74 9.70 -21.23
N PHE A 466 -12.67 10.20 -21.84
CA PHE A 466 -11.72 9.46 -22.68
C PHE A 466 -12.35 8.82 -23.93
N PRO A 467 -12.98 9.62 -24.83
CA PRO A 467 -13.32 9.14 -26.17
C PRO A 467 -12.11 8.56 -26.91
N SER A 468 -10.88 9.01 -26.61
CA SER A 468 -9.65 8.41 -27.15
C SER A 468 -9.44 6.92 -26.83
N GLU A 469 -10.13 6.36 -25.83
CA GLU A 469 -10.04 4.95 -25.45
C GLU A 469 -11.26 4.11 -25.86
N THR A 470 -12.33 4.78 -26.28
CA THR A 470 -13.65 4.15 -26.52
C THR A 470 -14.16 4.35 -27.95
N ASP A 471 -13.78 5.43 -28.62
CA ASP A 471 -14.18 5.76 -29.98
C ASP A 471 -13.02 5.53 -30.97
N PRO A 472 -13.17 4.64 -31.96
CA PRO A 472 -12.14 4.38 -32.96
C PRO A 472 -11.70 5.63 -33.77
N SER A 473 -12.57 6.63 -33.94
CA SER A 473 -12.26 7.87 -34.66
C SER A 473 -11.36 8.83 -33.87
N ALA A 474 -11.33 8.68 -32.55
CA ALA A 474 -10.51 9.45 -31.62
C ALA A 474 -9.31 8.68 -31.07
N ALA A 475 -9.20 7.39 -31.40
CA ALA A 475 -8.21 6.50 -30.84
C ALA A 475 -6.77 6.99 -31.08
N LEU A 476 -5.99 7.02 -30.01
CA LEU A 476 -4.56 7.29 -30.13
C LEU A 476 -3.83 6.05 -30.68
N PRO A 477 -2.89 6.24 -31.63
CA PRO A 477 -2.06 5.16 -32.12
C PRO A 477 -1.20 4.60 -30.98
N LYS A 478 -1.13 3.27 -30.89
CA LYS A 478 -0.28 2.56 -29.95
C LYS A 478 0.25 1.27 -30.59
N PRO A 479 1.48 0.85 -30.28
CA PRO A 479 2.02 -0.43 -30.76
C PRO A 479 1.14 -1.59 -30.29
N GLN A 480 0.74 -2.47 -31.22
CA GLN A 480 0.00 -3.69 -30.90
C GLN A 480 0.96 -4.84 -30.61
N ASN A 481 0.58 -5.72 -29.67
CA ASN A 481 1.33 -6.93 -29.31
C ASN A 481 2.74 -6.71 -28.73
N ASP A 482 3.04 -5.52 -28.23
CA ASP A 482 4.29 -5.24 -27.52
C ASP A 482 3.99 -5.02 -26.03
N PRO A 483 4.45 -5.91 -25.13
CA PRO A 483 4.14 -5.84 -23.70
C PRO A 483 4.66 -4.56 -23.02
N ARG A 484 5.65 -3.87 -23.60
CA ARG A 484 6.19 -2.61 -23.07
C ARG A 484 5.19 -1.46 -23.16
N PHE A 485 4.22 -1.57 -24.06
CA PHE A 485 3.20 -0.54 -24.32
C PHE A 485 1.80 -1.00 -23.91
N ILE A 486 1.71 -2.02 -23.03
CA ILE A 486 0.46 -2.46 -22.42
C ILE A 486 0.30 -1.74 -21.08
N TYR A 487 -0.73 -0.89 -20.99
CA TYR A 487 -1.07 -0.13 -19.79
C TYR A 487 -2.59 -0.14 -19.55
N PRO A 488 -3.04 0.03 -18.29
CA PRO A 488 -4.47 0.11 -17.96
C PRO A 488 -5.17 1.26 -18.66
N LYS A 489 -6.50 1.20 -18.80
CA LYS A 489 -7.28 2.33 -19.34
C LYS A 489 -7.25 3.53 -18.39
N LEU A 490 -7.10 4.73 -18.95
CA LEU A 490 -7.17 6.00 -18.22
C LEU A 490 -8.58 6.23 -17.69
N GLY A 491 -9.60 5.98 -18.52
CA GLY A 491 -10.99 6.15 -18.11
C GLY A 491 -11.32 5.39 -16.84
N ASP A 492 -10.64 4.27 -16.61
CA ASP A 492 -10.84 3.42 -15.44
C ASP A 492 -10.35 3.99 -14.11
N ARG A 493 -9.48 5.00 -14.16
CA ARG A 493 -8.70 5.50 -13.02
C ARG A 493 -8.99 6.95 -12.66
N TYR A 494 -9.52 7.74 -13.59
CA TYR A 494 -9.92 9.12 -13.32
C TYR A 494 -11.39 9.23 -12.91
N PRO A 495 -11.78 10.30 -12.18
CA PRO A 495 -13.17 10.59 -11.90
C PRO A 495 -13.98 10.79 -13.18
N ARG A 496 -15.28 10.46 -13.13
CA ARG A 496 -16.21 10.70 -14.24
C ARG A 496 -16.57 12.17 -14.29
N CYS A 497 -16.46 12.81 -15.45
CA CYS A 497 -16.89 14.19 -15.67
C CYS A 497 -18.30 14.24 -16.27
N ILE A 498 -19.14 15.12 -15.74
CA ILE A 498 -20.42 15.52 -16.34
C ILE A 498 -20.29 17.00 -16.74
N ALA A 499 -20.09 17.24 -18.02
CA ALA A 499 -19.89 18.57 -18.59
C ALA A 499 -20.43 18.65 -20.02
N LYS A 500 -20.97 19.81 -20.41
CA LYS A 500 -21.07 20.20 -21.82
C LYS A 500 -19.74 20.83 -22.23
N VAL A 501 -19.05 20.25 -23.21
CA VAL A 501 -17.70 20.69 -23.59
C VAL A 501 -17.74 21.48 -24.89
N ALA A 502 -17.23 22.72 -24.83
CA ALA A 502 -16.95 23.55 -25.99
C ALA A 502 -15.45 23.87 -26.05
N VAL A 503 -14.93 23.98 -27.27
CA VAL A 503 -13.54 24.29 -27.55
C VAL A 503 -13.47 25.53 -28.40
N VAL A 504 -12.60 26.45 -28.03
CA VAL A 504 -12.21 27.56 -28.89
C VAL A 504 -10.71 27.51 -29.13
N ASP A 505 -10.34 27.65 -30.40
CA ASP A 505 -8.95 27.73 -30.84
C ASP A 505 -8.87 28.65 -32.06
N LEU A 506 -7.68 29.13 -32.40
CA LEU A 506 -7.51 29.99 -33.58
C LEU A 506 -7.93 29.25 -34.87
N ARG A 507 -7.71 27.93 -34.89
CA ARG A 507 -8.18 27.01 -35.94
C ARG A 507 -8.52 25.66 -35.33
N THR A 508 -9.72 25.17 -35.61
CA THR A 508 -10.25 23.90 -35.07
C THR A 508 -10.18 22.74 -36.07
N THR A 509 -9.28 22.80 -37.05
CA THR A 509 -9.18 21.80 -38.13
C THR A 509 -8.52 20.47 -37.73
N HIS A 510 -7.86 20.41 -36.56
CA HIS A 510 -7.12 19.25 -36.08
C HIS A 510 -7.44 18.97 -34.61
N ASN A 511 -7.07 17.77 -34.12
CA ASN A 511 -7.23 17.38 -32.71
C ASN A 511 -8.67 17.55 -32.19
N ARG A 512 -9.65 17.17 -33.00
CA ARG A 512 -11.06 17.15 -32.59
C ARG A 512 -11.41 15.82 -31.92
N LEU A 513 -12.33 15.88 -30.97
CA LEU A 513 -12.88 14.73 -30.25
C LEU A 513 -14.41 14.72 -30.37
N PRO A 514 -15.02 13.53 -30.55
CA PRO A 514 -16.46 13.40 -30.59
C PRO A 514 -17.06 13.79 -29.23
N GLY A 515 -18.16 14.54 -29.25
CA GLY A 515 -18.83 15.01 -28.03
C GLY A 515 -18.51 16.46 -27.62
N ALA A 516 -17.51 17.10 -28.23
CA ALA A 516 -17.24 18.53 -28.05
C ALA A 516 -17.73 19.39 -29.24
N GLU A 517 -18.18 20.61 -28.94
CA GLU A 517 -18.46 21.66 -29.93
C GLU A 517 -17.20 22.50 -30.17
N TYR A 518 -16.92 22.86 -31.43
CA TYR A 518 -15.67 23.55 -31.81
C TYR A 518 -15.98 24.89 -32.48
N TYR A 519 -15.27 25.93 -32.05
CA TYR A 519 -15.40 27.29 -32.54
C TYR A 519 -14.03 27.85 -32.93
N ASP A 520 -13.91 28.39 -34.13
CA ASP A 520 -12.74 29.20 -34.50
C ASP A 520 -12.86 30.57 -33.83
N GLY A 521 -11.81 30.99 -33.12
CA GLY A 521 -11.81 32.28 -32.43
C GLY A 521 -10.42 32.81 -32.10
N ASP A 522 -10.23 34.12 -32.29
CA ASP A 522 -9.01 34.83 -31.91
C ASP A 522 -9.20 35.45 -30.52
N ILE A 523 -8.50 34.91 -29.52
CA ILE A 523 -8.60 35.38 -28.13
C ILE A 523 -8.11 36.83 -27.95
N THR A 524 -7.38 37.37 -28.93
CA THR A 524 -6.93 38.77 -28.94
C THR A 524 -8.02 39.73 -29.47
N SER A 525 -9.11 39.20 -30.01
CA SER A 525 -10.27 39.94 -30.51
C SER A 525 -11.47 39.81 -29.58
N GLU A 526 -11.93 40.95 -29.05
CA GLU A 526 -13.13 41.03 -28.22
C GLU A 526 -14.38 40.54 -28.95
N GLU A 527 -14.58 40.98 -30.19
CA GLU A 527 -15.75 40.59 -31.00
C GLU A 527 -15.80 39.07 -31.22
N SER A 528 -14.62 38.47 -31.48
CA SER A 528 -14.49 37.02 -31.66
C SER A 528 -14.87 36.27 -30.37
N MET A 529 -14.34 36.70 -29.22
CA MET A 529 -14.69 36.06 -27.93
C MET A 529 -16.15 36.28 -27.57
N LEU A 530 -16.72 37.47 -27.77
CA LEU A 530 -18.15 37.70 -27.53
C LEU A 530 -19.04 36.80 -28.39
N ALA A 531 -18.69 36.55 -29.66
CA ALA A 531 -19.42 35.63 -30.51
C ALA A 531 -19.42 34.19 -29.96
N VAL A 532 -18.25 33.71 -29.53
CA VAL A 532 -18.11 32.37 -28.93
C VAL A 532 -18.87 32.28 -27.61
N PHE A 533 -18.73 33.27 -26.72
CA PHE A 533 -19.40 33.25 -25.41
C PHE A 533 -20.92 33.37 -25.53
N ARG A 534 -21.45 34.10 -26.52
CA ARG A 534 -22.89 34.13 -26.82
C ARG A 534 -23.44 32.77 -27.26
N ALA A 535 -22.66 32.04 -28.05
CA ALA A 535 -23.03 30.70 -28.52
C ALA A 535 -22.94 29.66 -27.40
N VAL A 536 -21.86 29.67 -26.63
CA VAL A 536 -21.53 28.62 -25.65
C VAL A 536 -22.18 28.87 -24.29
N LYS A 537 -22.20 30.13 -23.82
CA LYS A 537 -22.61 30.54 -22.46
C LYS A 537 -21.93 29.70 -21.35
N PRO A 538 -20.59 29.73 -21.24
CA PRO A 538 -19.86 28.84 -20.34
C PRO A 538 -20.03 29.19 -18.85
N ASP A 539 -20.14 28.15 -18.02
CA ASP A 539 -20.01 28.25 -16.55
C ASP A 539 -18.54 28.33 -16.14
N VAL A 540 -17.67 27.59 -16.82
CA VAL A 540 -16.24 27.46 -16.54
C VAL A 540 -15.43 27.74 -17.79
N VAL A 541 -14.35 28.50 -17.64
CA VAL A 541 -13.31 28.66 -18.67
C VAL A 541 -12.02 27.99 -18.20
N ILE A 542 -11.44 27.13 -19.05
CA ILE A 542 -10.10 26.57 -18.85
C ILE A 542 -9.20 27.10 -19.95
N HIS A 543 -8.24 27.95 -19.59
CA HIS A 543 -7.40 28.66 -20.55
C HIS A 543 -5.99 28.08 -20.65
N THR A 544 -5.73 27.40 -21.76
CA THR A 544 -4.46 26.71 -22.05
C THR A 544 -3.72 27.30 -23.25
N ALA A 545 -4.29 28.29 -23.95
CA ALA A 545 -3.74 28.79 -25.19
C ALA A 545 -2.40 29.52 -24.99
N THR A 546 -1.45 29.19 -25.85
CA THR A 546 -0.15 29.85 -25.97
C THR A 546 0.36 29.64 -27.41
N PRO A 547 1.03 30.64 -28.01
CA PRO A 547 1.75 30.44 -29.27
C PRO A 547 2.88 29.43 -29.11
N ASN A 548 3.41 28.96 -30.24
CA ASN A 548 4.59 28.11 -30.28
C ASN A 548 5.80 28.85 -29.70
N VAL A 549 6.29 28.36 -28.56
CA VAL A 549 7.41 28.97 -27.83
C VAL A 549 8.73 28.91 -28.62
N LEU A 550 8.87 27.92 -29.51
CA LEU A 550 10.10 27.71 -30.29
C LEU A 550 10.30 28.74 -31.41
N GLU A 551 9.24 29.45 -31.81
CA GLU A 551 9.32 30.45 -32.90
C GLU A 551 9.90 31.79 -32.43
N GLY A 552 10.09 31.99 -31.12
CA GLY A 552 10.81 33.15 -30.56
C GLY A 552 10.15 34.53 -30.83
N ASN A 553 8.91 34.56 -31.31
CA ASN A 553 8.19 35.78 -31.66
C ASN A 553 7.67 36.49 -30.40
N LYS A 554 8.51 37.34 -29.80
CA LYS A 554 8.18 38.09 -28.58
C LYS A 554 6.88 38.92 -28.71
N PRO A 555 6.65 39.71 -29.78
CA PRO A 555 5.39 40.43 -29.94
C PRO A 555 4.17 39.52 -29.92
N LEU A 556 4.23 38.37 -30.61
CA LEU A 556 3.13 37.41 -30.65
C LEU A 556 2.90 36.76 -29.27
N LEU A 557 3.96 36.39 -28.56
CA LEU A 557 3.88 35.84 -27.20
C LEU A 557 3.17 36.80 -26.25
N ARG A 558 3.56 38.09 -26.25
CA ARG A 558 2.87 39.09 -25.42
C ARG A 558 1.42 39.28 -25.84
N LYS A 559 1.17 39.46 -27.14
CA LYS A 559 -0.16 39.68 -27.68
C LYS A 559 -1.13 38.56 -27.29
N VAL A 560 -0.71 37.31 -27.38
CA VAL A 560 -1.58 36.16 -27.09
C VAL A 560 -1.62 35.85 -25.60
N ASN A 561 -0.46 35.70 -24.95
CA ASN A 561 -0.41 35.27 -23.55
C ASN A 561 -0.89 36.36 -22.58
N VAL A 562 -0.62 37.64 -22.86
CA VAL A 562 -0.99 38.74 -21.96
C VAL A 562 -2.26 39.43 -22.43
N ASP A 563 -2.23 40.03 -23.63
CA ASP A 563 -3.35 40.84 -24.11
C ASP A 563 -4.58 39.97 -24.43
N GLY A 564 -4.39 38.80 -25.03
CA GLY A 564 -5.44 37.82 -25.27
C GLY A 564 -6.04 37.24 -23.99
N THR A 565 -5.21 36.90 -23.00
CA THR A 565 -5.71 36.47 -21.67
C THR A 565 -6.51 37.58 -20.99
N LYS A 566 -6.08 38.83 -21.12
CA LYS A 566 -6.82 39.99 -20.59
C LYS A 566 -8.20 40.13 -21.23
N VAL A 567 -8.28 40.08 -22.57
CA VAL A 567 -9.56 40.09 -23.29
C VAL A 567 -10.45 38.96 -22.81
N LEU A 568 -9.90 37.74 -22.73
CA LEU A 568 -10.64 36.55 -22.36
C LEU A 568 -11.20 36.60 -20.94
N VAL A 569 -10.41 37.00 -19.94
CA VAL A 569 -10.88 37.07 -18.54
C VAL A 569 -11.91 38.18 -18.34
N GLU A 570 -11.75 39.32 -19.02
CA GLU A 570 -12.69 40.45 -18.92
C GLU A 570 -14.00 40.14 -19.66
N VAL A 571 -13.96 39.42 -20.79
CA VAL A 571 -15.18 38.93 -21.48
C VAL A 571 -15.86 37.87 -20.64
N ALA A 572 -15.13 36.85 -20.16
CA ALA A 572 -15.69 35.78 -19.33
C ALA A 572 -16.35 36.32 -18.06
N GLY A 573 -15.68 37.27 -17.41
CA GLY A 573 -16.17 37.99 -16.25
C GLY A 573 -17.01 39.22 -16.58
N GLY A 574 -17.58 39.37 -17.78
CA GLY A 574 -18.55 40.42 -18.12
C GLY A 574 -18.13 41.88 -17.86
N ALA A 575 -16.84 42.17 -17.69
CA ALA A 575 -16.31 43.53 -17.63
C ALA A 575 -16.15 44.13 -19.04
N ARG A 576 -16.04 43.28 -20.06
CA ARG A 576 -15.82 43.66 -21.45
C ARG A 576 -16.89 43.05 -22.36
N GLY A 577 -17.83 43.90 -22.78
CA GLY A 577 -18.95 43.52 -23.63
C GLY A 577 -20.02 42.68 -22.92
N ASP A 578 -21.17 42.50 -23.60
CA ASP A 578 -22.28 41.68 -23.11
C ASP A 578 -22.51 40.47 -24.02
N TRP A 579 -22.43 39.28 -23.43
CA TRP A 579 -22.76 38.01 -24.05
C TRP A 579 -23.99 37.32 -23.43
N GLY A 580 -24.68 38.01 -22.50
CA GLY A 580 -25.90 37.54 -21.83
C GLY A 580 -25.64 36.67 -20.60
N GLY A 581 -24.44 36.71 -20.03
CA GLY A 581 -24.07 35.94 -18.84
C GLY A 581 -22.70 36.33 -18.28
N LYS A 582 -22.27 35.60 -17.24
CA LYS A 582 -20.97 35.73 -16.56
C LYS A 582 -20.51 34.33 -16.18
N CYS A 583 -19.22 34.03 -16.34
CA CYS A 583 -18.67 32.76 -15.90
C CYS A 583 -18.59 32.69 -14.37
N LYS A 584 -18.67 31.48 -13.83
CA LYS A 584 -18.53 31.19 -12.40
C LYS A 584 -17.07 30.99 -12.02
N ALA A 585 -16.33 30.24 -12.85
CA ALA A 585 -14.95 29.86 -12.57
C ALA A 585 -14.02 30.04 -13.79
N PHE A 586 -12.76 30.41 -13.52
CA PHE A 586 -11.71 30.55 -14.52
C PHE A 586 -10.42 29.87 -14.06
N VAL A 587 -9.95 28.86 -14.80
CA VAL A 587 -8.69 28.15 -14.54
C VAL A 587 -7.67 28.55 -15.60
N TYR A 588 -6.55 29.13 -15.19
CA TYR A 588 -5.47 29.53 -16.08
C TYR A 588 -4.28 28.56 -16.04
N THR A 589 -3.80 28.12 -17.21
CA THR A 589 -2.56 27.36 -17.33
C THR A 589 -1.36 28.32 -17.40
N SER A 590 -0.74 28.53 -16.23
CA SER A 590 0.56 29.16 -16.06
C SER A 590 1.70 28.15 -16.30
N SER A 591 2.90 28.40 -15.77
CA SER A 591 4.08 27.54 -15.92
C SER A 591 4.90 27.54 -14.64
N SER A 592 5.52 26.42 -14.26
CA SER A 592 6.48 26.42 -13.15
C SER A 592 7.76 27.22 -13.45
N SER A 593 7.99 27.58 -14.72
CA SER A 593 9.11 28.45 -15.12
C SER A 593 8.98 29.90 -14.67
N VAL A 594 7.80 30.33 -14.17
CA VAL A 594 7.58 31.71 -13.71
C VAL A 594 8.41 32.08 -12.48
N VAL A 595 8.91 31.09 -11.73
CA VAL A 595 9.80 31.27 -10.58
C VAL A 595 11.26 30.87 -10.88
N HIS A 596 11.61 30.70 -12.15
CA HIS A 596 12.93 30.22 -12.59
C HIS A 596 13.70 31.32 -13.35
N ASP A 597 14.96 31.52 -12.98
CA ASP A 597 15.89 32.48 -13.60
C ASP A 597 16.78 31.84 -14.69
N THR A 598 16.58 30.55 -14.98
CA THR A 598 17.36 29.72 -15.92
C THR A 598 18.80 29.42 -15.51
N GLN A 599 19.20 29.81 -14.30
CA GLN A 599 20.58 29.73 -13.81
C GLN A 599 20.67 29.00 -12.47
N SER A 600 19.81 29.28 -11.50
CA SER A 600 19.85 28.64 -10.18
C SER A 600 19.19 27.27 -10.17
N ASP A 601 19.66 26.39 -9.28
CA ASP A 601 18.94 25.16 -8.96
C ASP A 601 17.65 25.49 -8.20
N LEU A 602 16.60 24.72 -8.48
CA LEU A 602 15.28 24.82 -7.86
C LEU A 602 14.98 23.51 -7.15
N ILE A 603 15.05 23.53 -5.82
CA ILE A 603 14.93 22.34 -4.97
C ILE A 603 13.66 22.49 -4.13
N ASN A 604 12.67 21.63 -4.39
CA ASN A 604 11.41 21.57 -3.66
C ASN A 604 10.66 22.91 -3.57
N VAL A 605 10.61 23.64 -4.70
CA VAL A 605 10.05 24.99 -4.75
C VAL A 605 8.53 24.98 -4.56
N THR A 606 8.03 25.84 -3.67
CA THR A 606 6.61 26.04 -3.39
C THR A 606 6.07 27.28 -4.12
N GLU A 607 4.76 27.51 -4.06
CA GLU A 607 4.12 28.67 -4.69
C GLU A 607 4.40 30.00 -3.98
N GLU A 608 5.05 29.97 -2.81
CA GLU A 608 5.49 31.15 -2.05
C GLU A 608 6.70 31.84 -2.68
N TRP A 609 7.42 31.14 -3.57
CA TRP A 609 8.56 31.72 -4.26
C TRP A 609 8.13 32.87 -5.20
N PRO A 610 8.93 33.94 -5.26
CA PRO A 610 8.58 35.12 -6.04
C PRO A 610 8.62 34.83 -7.54
N LEU A 611 7.73 35.50 -8.29
CA LEU A 611 7.78 35.52 -9.74
C LEU A 611 9.06 36.21 -10.22
N ILE A 612 9.84 35.55 -11.07
CA ILE A 612 11.07 36.08 -11.66
C ILE A 612 10.72 36.92 -12.88
N ARG A 613 11.13 38.19 -12.85
CA ARG A 613 10.66 39.27 -13.75
C ARG A 613 11.82 40.13 -14.27
N GLY A 614 11.59 40.86 -15.36
CA GLY A 614 12.50 41.88 -15.85
C GLY A 614 13.90 41.33 -16.17
N PRO A 615 14.99 42.02 -15.80
CA PRO A 615 16.36 41.60 -16.13
C PRO A 615 16.76 40.21 -15.59
N LEU A 616 16.09 39.72 -14.54
CA LEU A 616 16.35 38.39 -13.97
C LEU A 616 15.70 37.26 -14.78
N GLN A 617 14.66 37.57 -15.57
CA GLN A 617 13.96 36.58 -16.38
C GLN A 617 14.59 36.50 -17.78
N GLN A 618 15.40 35.47 -18.02
CA GLN A 618 16.06 35.28 -19.31
C GLN A 618 15.13 34.68 -20.37
N GLU A 619 13.98 34.15 -19.99
CA GLU A 619 13.00 33.55 -20.88
C GLU A 619 11.72 34.38 -21.00
N TYR A 620 11.55 35.05 -22.14
CA TYR A 620 10.41 35.94 -22.38
C TYR A 620 9.04 35.23 -22.29
N TYR A 621 8.98 33.95 -22.65
CA TYR A 621 7.76 33.15 -22.45
C TYR A 621 7.34 33.12 -20.97
N SER A 622 8.28 32.85 -20.06
CA SER A 622 8.05 32.79 -18.62
C SER A 622 7.60 34.15 -18.06
N GLU A 623 8.17 35.25 -18.57
CA GLU A 623 7.72 36.60 -18.23
C GLU A 623 6.25 36.83 -18.63
N THR A 624 5.88 36.49 -19.88
CA THR A 624 4.48 36.66 -20.33
C THR A 624 3.50 35.76 -19.58
N LYS A 625 3.91 34.54 -19.19
CA LYS A 625 3.07 33.63 -18.40
C LYS A 625 2.84 34.17 -16.99
N ALA A 626 3.88 34.73 -16.38
CA ALA A 626 3.78 35.35 -15.08
C ALA A 626 2.90 36.63 -15.13
N ASP A 627 2.99 37.45 -16.19
CA ASP A 627 2.15 38.66 -16.36
C ASP A 627 0.67 38.29 -16.41
N ALA A 628 0.35 37.26 -17.18
CA ALA A 628 -0.99 36.75 -17.34
C ALA A 628 -1.51 36.06 -16.06
N GLU A 629 -0.67 35.32 -15.33
CA GLU A 629 -1.03 34.73 -14.04
C GLU A 629 -1.46 35.80 -13.05
N GLU A 630 -0.65 36.84 -12.88
CA GLU A 630 -0.95 37.96 -11.99
C GLU A 630 -2.24 38.68 -12.39
N LEU A 631 -2.47 38.86 -13.70
CA LEU A 631 -3.69 39.45 -14.23
C LEU A 631 -4.93 38.61 -13.87
N VAL A 632 -4.88 37.30 -14.08
CA VAL A 632 -5.99 36.39 -13.77
C VAL A 632 -6.27 36.37 -12.26
N LEU A 633 -5.24 36.20 -11.43
CA LEU A 633 -5.43 36.14 -9.97
C LEU A 633 -5.94 37.47 -9.39
N LYS A 634 -5.56 38.62 -9.96
CA LYS A 634 -6.12 39.93 -9.59
C LYS A 634 -7.58 40.09 -9.99
N TYR A 635 -8.03 39.36 -11.01
CA TYR A 635 -9.44 39.36 -11.43
C TYR A 635 -10.33 38.52 -10.50
N ASN A 636 -9.76 37.74 -9.57
CA ASN A 636 -10.53 36.92 -8.63
C ASN A 636 -11.57 37.76 -7.87
N ARG A 637 -12.85 37.50 -8.14
CA ARG A 637 -14.01 38.20 -7.55
C ARG A 637 -14.03 39.72 -7.79
N ALA A 638 -13.41 40.19 -8.87
CA ALA A 638 -13.39 41.60 -9.23
C ALA A 638 -14.74 42.05 -9.83
N SER A 639 -15.18 43.27 -9.46
CA SER A 639 -16.35 43.93 -10.05
C SER A 639 -16.19 44.06 -11.58
N PRO A 640 -17.23 43.77 -12.38
CA PRO A 640 -18.65 43.67 -12.04
C PRO A 640 -19.16 42.25 -11.70
N THR A 641 -18.28 41.31 -11.34
CA THR A 641 -18.66 39.89 -11.15
C THR A 641 -18.08 39.25 -9.89
N SER A 642 -18.63 38.11 -9.52
CA SER A 642 -18.12 37.24 -8.45
C SER A 642 -17.32 36.05 -9.00
N MET A 643 -16.86 36.11 -10.26
CA MET A 643 -16.11 35.01 -10.89
C MET A 643 -14.86 34.68 -10.08
N VAL A 644 -14.70 33.41 -9.72
CA VAL A 644 -13.53 32.94 -8.97
C VAL A 644 -12.47 32.37 -9.93
N THR A 645 -11.20 32.62 -9.65
CA THR A 645 -10.10 32.30 -10.57
C THR A 645 -8.98 31.57 -9.86
N CYS A 646 -8.26 30.68 -10.54
CA CYS A 646 -6.98 30.15 -10.04
C CYS A 646 -5.99 29.92 -11.19
N ALA A 647 -4.73 29.67 -10.85
CA ALA A 647 -3.68 29.35 -11.81
C ALA A 647 -3.01 28.01 -11.50
N LEU A 648 -2.71 27.22 -12.53
CA LEU A 648 -1.94 25.99 -12.42
C LEU A 648 -0.57 26.19 -13.06
N ARG A 649 0.50 25.72 -12.41
CA ARG A 649 1.90 25.81 -12.83
C ARG A 649 2.47 24.41 -13.09
N PRO A 650 2.18 23.78 -14.25
CA PRO A 650 2.75 22.48 -14.60
C PRO A 650 4.28 22.53 -14.72
N ALA A 651 4.96 21.44 -14.34
CA ALA A 651 6.40 21.27 -14.51
C ALA A 651 6.75 20.13 -15.47
N GLY A 652 7.56 20.41 -16.51
CA GLY A 652 8.13 19.38 -17.39
C GLY A 652 7.09 18.49 -18.07
N ILE A 653 6.14 19.10 -18.78
CA ILE A 653 5.01 18.40 -19.39
C ILE A 653 5.50 17.44 -20.48
N TYR A 654 5.05 16.19 -20.45
CA TYR A 654 5.26 15.20 -21.51
C TYR A 654 4.05 14.25 -21.63
N GLY A 655 3.92 13.54 -22.75
CA GLY A 655 2.79 12.64 -22.99
C GLY A 655 2.53 12.37 -24.47
N GLU A 656 1.42 11.71 -24.78
CA GLU A 656 0.95 11.52 -26.14
C GLU A 656 0.75 12.88 -26.84
N LYS A 657 1.08 13.00 -28.13
CA LYS A 657 1.08 14.28 -28.88
C LYS A 657 2.13 15.33 -28.46
N ASP A 658 3.02 15.04 -27.51
CA ASP A 658 4.14 15.94 -27.19
C ASP A 658 5.15 16.05 -28.35
N THR A 659 5.36 17.27 -28.84
CA THR A 659 6.30 17.59 -29.92
C THR A 659 7.60 18.23 -29.42
N THR A 660 7.72 18.46 -28.11
CA THR A 660 8.81 19.24 -27.52
C THR A 660 9.84 18.38 -26.81
N PHE A 661 9.44 17.51 -25.89
CA PHE A 661 10.36 16.65 -25.15
C PHE A 661 10.45 15.28 -25.80
N THR A 662 9.38 14.50 -25.73
CA THR A 662 9.30 13.09 -26.16
C THR A 662 9.74 12.95 -27.61
N PHE A 663 9.14 13.73 -28.51
CA PHE A 663 9.50 13.70 -29.94
C PHE A 663 10.97 14.04 -30.18
N LYS A 664 11.52 15.09 -29.55
CA LYS A 664 12.92 15.50 -29.77
C LYS A 664 13.91 14.50 -29.18
N VAL A 665 13.60 13.89 -28.03
CA VAL A 665 14.43 12.85 -27.42
C VAL A 665 14.50 11.62 -28.33
N LEU A 666 13.37 11.21 -28.89
CA LEU A 666 13.30 10.08 -29.82
C LEU A 666 13.94 10.40 -31.18
N GLU A 667 13.71 11.60 -31.73
CA GLU A 667 14.35 12.07 -32.96
C GLU A 667 15.88 12.11 -32.81
N HIS A 668 16.38 12.62 -31.67
CA HIS A 668 17.79 12.58 -31.35
C HIS A 668 18.31 11.15 -31.33
N SER A 669 17.61 10.25 -30.63
CA SER A 669 17.97 8.83 -30.57
C SER A 669 18.03 8.19 -31.95
N ALA A 670 17.09 8.52 -32.84
CA ALA A 670 16.98 7.99 -34.20
C ALA A 670 18.19 8.35 -35.06
N LYS A 671 18.70 9.59 -34.92
CA LYS A 671 19.76 10.15 -35.78
C LYS A 671 21.18 10.03 -35.19
N ALA A 672 21.32 9.85 -33.87
CA ALA A 672 22.62 9.82 -33.20
C ALA A 672 23.35 8.49 -33.39
N SER A 673 24.70 8.54 -33.44
CA SER A 673 25.53 7.34 -33.38
C SER A 673 25.56 6.76 -31.95
N PRO A 674 25.88 5.47 -31.77
CA PRO A 674 26.01 4.87 -30.45
C PRO A 674 26.99 5.62 -29.53
N THR A 675 28.04 6.21 -30.09
CA THR A 675 29.00 7.04 -29.34
C THR A 675 28.36 8.31 -28.81
N VAL A 676 27.53 9.00 -29.61
CA VAL A 676 26.86 10.23 -29.19
C VAL A 676 25.83 9.94 -28.10
N LEU A 677 25.09 8.83 -28.18
CA LEU A 677 24.13 8.44 -27.13
C LEU A 677 24.77 8.07 -25.79
N ARG A 678 26.08 7.78 -25.79
CA ARG A 678 26.85 7.56 -24.55
C ARG A 678 27.32 8.86 -23.91
N MET A 679 27.29 9.99 -24.62
CA MET A 679 27.71 11.28 -24.06
C MET A 679 26.62 11.85 -23.17
N GLN A 680 26.95 12.14 -21.91
CA GLN A 680 26.04 12.72 -20.92
C GLN A 680 26.58 14.07 -20.45
N LEU A 681 25.71 15.07 -20.35
CA LEU A 681 26.07 16.37 -19.77
C LEU A 681 25.83 16.31 -18.25
N GLY A 682 26.90 16.46 -17.47
CA GLY A 682 26.87 16.35 -16.01
C GLY A 682 26.83 14.90 -15.49
N GLU A 683 26.73 14.79 -14.16
CA GLU A 683 26.83 13.52 -13.41
C GLU A 683 25.48 12.78 -13.30
N ASN A 684 24.38 13.38 -13.76
CA ASN A 684 23.01 12.84 -13.62
C ASN A 684 22.59 12.60 -12.15
N ASN A 685 23.11 13.40 -11.22
CA ASN A 685 22.62 13.47 -9.84
C ASN A 685 21.51 14.53 -9.69
N ASN A 686 21.13 15.21 -10.78
CA ASN A 686 20.15 16.28 -10.79
C ASN A 686 18.72 15.75 -10.94
N LEU A 687 17.91 15.95 -9.91
CA LEU A 687 16.48 15.62 -9.91
C LEU A 687 15.69 16.64 -10.73
N PHE A 688 14.79 16.16 -11.57
CA PHE A 688 13.96 16.98 -12.45
C PHE A 688 12.50 16.49 -12.47
N ASP A 689 11.55 17.43 -12.44
CA ASP A 689 10.13 17.10 -12.60
C ASP A 689 9.76 16.84 -14.06
N PHE A 690 9.26 15.63 -14.32
CA PHE A 690 8.58 15.27 -15.55
C PHE A 690 7.13 14.89 -15.24
N THR A 691 6.18 15.67 -15.77
CA THR A 691 4.76 15.50 -15.44
C THR A 691 3.96 15.02 -16.64
N TYR A 692 3.27 13.90 -16.45
CA TYR A 692 2.41 13.32 -17.46
C TYR A 692 1.21 14.24 -17.75
N VAL A 693 0.98 14.54 -19.02
CA VAL A 693 -0.06 15.48 -19.47
C VAL A 693 -1.46 15.10 -19.01
N GLY A 694 -1.78 13.81 -18.86
CA GLY A 694 -3.08 13.36 -18.31
C GLY A 694 -3.25 13.73 -16.84
N ASN A 695 -2.18 13.74 -16.05
CA ASN A 695 -2.24 14.23 -14.67
C ASN A 695 -2.41 15.75 -14.61
N ILE A 696 -1.81 16.48 -15.57
CA ILE A 696 -2.03 17.93 -15.68
C ILE A 696 -3.47 18.23 -16.08
N ALA A 697 -4.04 17.50 -17.03
CA ALA A 697 -5.45 17.60 -17.39
C ALA A 697 -6.35 17.36 -16.17
N TYR A 698 -6.01 16.36 -15.36
CA TYR A 698 -6.72 16.06 -14.13
C TYR A 698 -6.69 17.21 -13.13
N ALA A 699 -5.52 17.84 -12.93
CA ALA A 699 -5.41 19.02 -12.09
C ALA A 699 -6.33 20.18 -12.56
N HIS A 700 -6.49 20.38 -13.86
CA HIS A 700 -7.43 21.39 -14.40
C HIS A 700 -8.88 21.05 -14.08
N THR A 701 -9.28 19.78 -14.23
CA THR A 701 -10.65 19.34 -13.89
C THR A 701 -10.95 19.48 -12.40
N LEU A 702 -9.99 19.16 -11.52
CA LEU A 702 -10.12 19.36 -10.08
C LEU A 702 -10.20 20.85 -9.71
N ALA A 703 -9.34 21.68 -10.31
CA ALA A 703 -9.36 23.12 -10.08
C ALA A 703 -10.72 23.72 -10.45
N ALA A 704 -11.26 23.37 -11.63
CA ALA A 704 -12.59 23.79 -12.06
C ALA A 704 -13.68 23.34 -11.06
N TYR A 705 -13.66 22.06 -10.67
CA TYR A 705 -14.62 21.49 -9.72
C TYR A 705 -14.60 22.20 -8.37
N ARG A 706 -13.40 22.46 -7.82
CA ARG A 706 -13.23 23.14 -6.53
C ARG A 706 -13.59 24.62 -6.61
N LEU A 707 -13.27 25.30 -7.70
CA LEU A 707 -13.70 26.69 -7.91
C LEU A 707 -15.22 26.81 -7.98
N LEU A 708 -15.93 25.90 -8.65
CA LEU A 708 -17.39 25.89 -8.67
C LEU A 708 -17.99 25.70 -7.28
N ALA A 709 -17.40 24.84 -6.45
CA ALA A 709 -17.80 24.67 -5.06
C ALA A 709 -17.58 25.97 -4.26
N THR A 710 -16.43 26.62 -4.43
CA THR A 710 -16.11 27.92 -3.81
C THR A 710 -17.09 29.02 -4.26
N TYR A 711 -17.40 29.10 -5.55
CA TYR A 711 -18.39 30.03 -6.09
C TYR A 711 -19.76 29.83 -5.45
N SER A 712 -20.23 28.57 -5.42
CA SER A 712 -21.52 28.21 -4.83
C SER A 712 -21.61 28.56 -3.34
N ARG A 713 -20.49 28.40 -2.61
CA ARG A 713 -20.37 28.81 -1.21
C ARG A 713 -20.61 30.32 -1.07
N TYR A 714 -19.92 31.14 -1.86
CA TYR A 714 -20.12 32.59 -1.86
C TYR A 714 -21.54 33.00 -2.23
N GLU A 715 -22.11 32.44 -3.29
CA GLU A 715 -23.49 32.73 -3.72
C GLU A 715 -24.52 32.35 -2.66
N SER A 716 -24.26 31.29 -1.88
CA SER A 716 -25.12 30.87 -0.77
C SER A 716 -24.97 31.70 0.51
N GLY A 717 -24.10 32.73 0.52
CA GLY A 717 -23.84 33.57 1.70
C GLY A 717 -23.00 32.90 2.79
N GLN A 718 -22.47 31.70 2.54
CA GLN A 718 -21.48 31.06 3.38
C GLN A 718 -20.16 31.80 3.15
N GLY A 719 -19.61 32.45 4.20
CA GLY A 719 -18.41 33.29 4.09
C GLY A 719 -17.19 32.59 3.48
N ALA A 720 -16.10 33.35 3.27
CA ALA A 720 -14.89 32.85 2.60
C ALA A 720 -14.35 31.53 3.22
N PRO A 721 -13.82 30.61 2.40
CA PRO A 721 -13.05 29.47 2.91
C PRO A 721 -11.91 29.93 3.82
N LEU A 722 -11.48 29.04 4.73
CA LEU A 722 -10.28 29.31 5.51
C LEU A 722 -9.06 29.43 4.60
N ASP A 723 -8.06 30.22 4.98
CA ASP A 723 -6.91 30.52 4.12
C ASP A 723 -6.17 29.25 3.66
N HIS A 724 -6.07 28.24 4.53
CA HIS A 724 -5.45 26.95 4.22
C HIS A 724 -6.31 26.02 3.34
N GLU A 725 -7.62 26.31 3.20
CA GLU A 725 -8.56 25.60 2.32
C GLU A 725 -8.82 26.37 1.01
N ARG A 726 -8.39 27.64 0.93
CA ARG A 726 -8.71 28.54 -0.17
C ARG A 726 -8.13 28.05 -1.51
N VAL A 727 -8.99 28.02 -2.53
CA VAL A 727 -8.66 27.67 -3.92
C VAL A 727 -8.71 28.85 -4.87
N ASP A 728 -9.65 29.77 -4.66
CA ASP A 728 -9.79 30.97 -5.47
C ASP A 728 -8.70 32.00 -5.14
N GLY A 729 -8.21 32.71 -6.14
CA GLY A 729 -7.11 33.67 -6.03
C GLY A 729 -5.73 33.03 -5.87
N GLU A 730 -5.61 31.70 -5.95
CA GLU A 730 -4.36 30.97 -5.69
C GLU A 730 -3.71 30.41 -6.96
N ALA A 731 -2.38 30.26 -6.90
CA ALA A 731 -1.60 29.44 -7.83
C ALA A 731 -1.26 28.07 -7.22
N PHE A 732 -1.11 27.05 -8.07
CA PHE A 732 -0.77 25.68 -7.68
C PHE A 732 0.28 25.07 -8.60
N ASN A 733 1.39 24.58 -8.05
CA ASN A 733 2.37 23.76 -8.74
C ASN A 733 1.77 22.37 -9.00
N VAL A 734 1.89 21.90 -10.25
CA VAL A 734 1.39 20.60 -10.66
C VAL A 734 2.56 19.77 -11.17
N THR A 735 2.90 18.72 -10.42
CA THR A 735 3.99 17.80 -10.73
C THR A 735 3.50 16.36 -10.72
N ASN A 736 4.35 15.41 -11.14
CA ASN A 736 4.06 13.98 -11.03
C ASN A 736 4.40 13.40 -9.64
N ASP A 737 4.75 14.26 -8.67
CA ASP A 737 5.13 13.91 -7.30
C ASP A 737 6.23 12.85 -7.18
N SER A 738 7.07 12.76 -8.21
CA SER A 738 8.12 11.75 -8.35
C SER A 738 9.21 12.30 -9.25
N PRO A 739 10.01 13.28 -8.80
CA PRO A 739 11.12 13.80 -9.58
C PRO A 739 12.13 12.68 -9.86
N VAL A 740 12.66 12.64 -11.07
CA VAL A 740 13.61 11.62 -11.53
C VAL A 740 14.89 12.26 -12.03
N TYR A 741 15.98 11.50 -12.10
CA TYR A 741 17.22 12.00 -12.67
C TYR A 741 17.04 12.33 -14.16
N PHE A 742 17.53 13.49 -14.58
CA PHE A 742 17.27 14.05 -15.91
C PHE A 742 17.63 13.08 -17.06
N TRP A 743 18.80 12.45 -17.00
CA TRP A 743 19.25 11.51 -18.03
C TRP A 743 18.66 10.11 -17.89
N ASP A 744 18.15 9.73 -16.71
CA ASP A 744 17.42 8.47 -16.56
C ASP A 744 16.13 8.49 -17.38
N MET A 745 15.38 9.60 -17.32
CA MET A 745 14.18 9.80 -18.15
C MET A 745 14.50 9.69 -19.65
N THR A 746 15.60 10.32 -20.06
CA THR A 746 16.06 10.32 -21.46
C THR A 746 16.48 8.92 -21.94
N ARG A 747 17.27 8.20 -21.14
CA ARG A 747 17.68 6.81 -21.45
C ARG A 747 16.53 5.83 -21.42
N ALA A 748 15.58 5.99 -20.50
CA ALA A 748 14.38 5.15 -20.45
C ALA A 748 13.56 5.30 -21.74
N ALA A 749 13.44 6.51 -22.29
CA ALA A 749 12.78 6.75 -23.57
C ALA A 749 13.50 6.02 -24.72
N TRP A 750 14.84 6.05 -24.75
CA TRP A 750 15.64 5.32 -25.74
C TRP A 750 15.51 3.80 -25.60
N ALA A 751 15.53 3.28 -24.37
CA ALA A 751 15.38 1.85 -24.09
C ALA A 751 14.03 1.30 -24.60
N LEU A 752 12.95 2.09 -24.50
CA LEU A 752 11.63 1.72 -25.05
C LEU A 752 11.63 1.60 -26.58
N THR A 753 12.59 2.21 -27.29
CA THR A 753 12.80 2.04 -28.73
C THR A 753 13.89 1.02 -29.08
N GLY A 754 14.40 0.28 -28.10
CA GLY A 754 15.45 -0.73 -28.27
C GLY A 754 16.88 -0.18 -28.27
N LYS A 755 17.06 1.11 -27.97
CA LYS A 755 18.38 1.77 -27.86
C LYS A 755 18.80 1.87 -26.41
N VAL A 756 19.32 0.77 -25.87
CA VAL A 756 19.77 0.70 -24.48
C VAL A 756 21.18 1.26 -24.35
N VAL A 757 21.36 2.19 -23.42
CA VAL A 757 22.67 2.71 -22.97
C VAL A 757 22.79 2.40 -21.50
N GLU A 758 23.69 1.48 -21.16
CA GLU A 758 23.91 1.07 -19.77
C GLU A 758 24.76 2.11 -19.02
N PRO A 759 24.57 2.30 -17.70
CA PRO A 759 25.30 3.32 -16.94
C PRO A 759 26.83 3.27 -17.10
N HIS A 760 27.41 2.07 -17.15
CA HIS A 760 28.86 1.87 -17.33
C HIS A 760 29.38 2.26 -18.72
N GLN A 761 28.50 2.48 -19.70
CA GLN A 761 28.85 2.91 -21.06
C GLN A 761 28.85 4.43 -21.20
N VAL A 762 28.36 5.16 -20.19
CA VAL A 762 28.19 6.61 -20.21
C VAL A 762 29.54 7.31 -20.10
N TRP A 763 29.73 8.32 -20.93
CA TRP A 763 30.83 9.27 -20.87
C TRP A 763 30.30 10.57 -20.29
N GLU A 764 30.56 10.75 -19.00
CA GLU A 764 30.17 11.93 -18.25
C GLU A 764 31.03 13.13 -18.67
N LEU A 765 30.38 14.21 -19.07
CA LEU A 765 31.00 15.46 -19.48
C LEU A 765 30.71 16.52 -18.40
N PRO A 766 31.70 16.91 -17.59
CA PRO A 766 31.48 17.83 -16.48
C PRO A 766 30.96 19.21 -16.92
N GLU A 767 29.99 19.76 -16.20
CA GLU A 767 29.39 21.07 -16.48
C GLU A 767 30.45 22.18 -16.58
N GLY A 768 31.41 22.19 -15.67
CA GLY A 768 32.49 23.19 -15.63
C GLY A 768 33.38 23.22 -16.88
N VAL A 769 33.45 22.11 -17.63
CA VAL A 769 34.19 22.02 -18.90
C VAL A 769 33.29 22.39 -20.08
N LEU A 770 32.03 21.96 -20.04
CA LEU A 770 31.06 22.19 -21.11
C LEU A 770 30.58 23.64 -21.21
N GLY A 771 30.50 24.37 -20.09
CA GLY A 771 30.08 25.78 -20.09
C GLY A 771 30.98 26.68 -20.97
N PRO A 772 32.31 26.65 -20.78
CA PRO A 772 33.25 27.33 -21.66
C PRO A 772 33.17 26.87 -23.12
N ILE A 773 33.09 25.56 -23.36
CA ILE A 773 32.99 24.99 -24.73
C ILE A 773 31.71 25.46 -25.44
N GLY A 774 30.58 25.45 -24.76
CA GLY A 774 29.31 25.97 -25.28
C GLY A 774 29.41 27.45 -25.64
N GLY A 775 30.07 28.26 -24.79
CA GLY A 775 30.31 29.67 -25.07
C GLY A 775 31.20 29.93 -26.28
N ILE A 776 32.25 29.12 -26.47
CA ILE A 776 33.11 29.20 -27.65
C ILE A 776 32.33 28.80 -28.90
N ALA A 777 31.54 27.73 -28.84
CA ALA A 777 30.72 27.28 -29.95
C ALA A 777 29.67 28.34 -30.35
N GLU A 778 29.02 28.98 -29.36
CA GLU A 778 28.10 30.11 -29.57
C GLU A 778 28.79 31.29 -30.26
N THR A 779 29.99 31.64 -29.82
CA THR A 779 30.76 32.75 -30.38
C THR A 779 31.16 32.47 -31.84
N VAL A 780 31.72 31.30 -32.12
CA VAL A 780 32.23 30.93 -33.46
C VAL A 780 31.09 30.74 -34.46
N LEU A 781 30.03 30.01 -34.10
CA LEU A 781 28.89 29.78 -34.99
C LEU A 781 28.01 31.03 -35.11
N GLY A 782 27.92 31.85 -34.05
CA GLY A 782 27.23 33.13 -34.08
C GLY A 782 27.85 34.11 -35.08
N LEU A 783 29.18 34.16 -35.19
CA LEU A 783 29.89 34.93 -36.23
C LEU A 783 29.58 34.43 -37.66
N LEU A 784 29.12 33.18 -37.81
CA LEU A 784 28.70 32.57 -39.08
C LEU A 784 27.17 32.59 -39.27
N GLY A 785 26.41 33.27 -38.39
CA GLY A 785 24.95 33.33 -38.42
C GLY A 785 24.26 32.00 -38.11
N LYS A 786 24.95 31.05 -37.47
CA LYS A 786 24.44 29.72 -37.12
C LYS A 786 24.32 29.57 -35.59
N THR A 787 23.38 28.75 -35.14
CA THR A 787 23.25 28.41 -33.71
C THR A 787 23.84 27.01 -33.43
N PRO A 788 24.70 26.85 -32.42
CA PRO A 788 25.23 25.54 -32.05
C PRO A 788 24.16 24.64 -31.43
N ARG A 789 24.34 23.32 -31.54
CA ARG A 789 23.52 22.34 -30.82
C ARG A 789 23.79 22.32 -29.30
N LEU A 790 25.03 22.58 -28.90
CA LEU A 790 25.44 22.70 -27.51
C LEU A 790 25.58 24.18 -27.16
N THR A 791 24.63 24.71 -26.39
CA THR A 791 24.62 26.08 -25.89
C THR A 791 24.91 26.07 -24.38
N ARG A 792 25.36 27.20 -23.81
CA ARG A 792 25.51 27.35 -22.35
C ARG A 792 24.18 27.07 -21.64
N ARG A 793 23.08 27.51 -22.25
CA ARG A 793 21.71 27.26 -21.77
C ARG A 793 21.38 25.77 -21.76
N THR A 794 21.66 25.05 -22.83
CA THR A 794 21.41 23.59 -22.91
C THR A 794 22.21 22.84 -21.84
N VAL A 795 23.48 23.20 -21.66
CA VAL A 795 24.34 22.61 -20.62
C VAL A 795 23.72 22.86 -19.25
N ARG A 796 23.40 24.12 -18.93
CA ARG A 796 22.86 24.48 -17.62
C ARG A 796 21.52 23.80 -17.34
N TYR A 797 20.60 23.78 -18.30
CA TYR A 797 19.30 23.09 -18.17
C TYR A 797 19.42 21.58 -18.00
N SER A 798 20.45 20.95 -18.57
CA SER A 798 20.64 19.50 -18.46
C SER A 798 21.31 19.09 -17.14
N CYS A 799 22.06 19.99 -16.51
CA CYS A 799 22.79 19.75 -15.26
C CYS A 799 22.08 20.31 -14.02
N MET A 800 21.13 21.23 -14.16
CA MET A 800 20.43 21.84 -13.02
C MET A 800 19.49 20.84 -12.32
N THR A 801 19.41 20.95 -10.99
CA THR A 801 18.37 20.30 -10.20
C THR A 801 17.13 21.19 -10.21
N ARG A 802 15.98 20.66 -10.61
CA ARG A 802 14.75 21.42 -10.80
C ARG A 802 13.50 20.60 -10.49
N TYR A 803 13.01 20.71 -9.26
CA TYR A 803 11.74 20.11 -8.85
C TYR A 803 10.95 20.98 -7.86
N TYR A 804 9.65 20.79 -7.82
CA TYR A 804 8.66 21.63 -7.14
C TYR A 804 7.80 20.79 -6.21
N SER A 805 7.42 21.34 -5.05
CA SER A 805 6.39 20.74 -4.22
C SER A 805 5.01 20.96 -4.87
N CYS A 806 4.18 19.93 -4.87
CA CYS A 806 2.75 20.02 -5.23
C CYS A 806 1.83 19.81 -4.01
N ASP A 807 2.34 19.98 -2.79
CA ASP A 807 1.59 19.73 -1.54
C ASP A 807 0.37 20.62 -1.39
N LYS A 808 0.45 21.86 -1.87
CA LYS A 808 -0.69 22.77 -1.92
C LYS A 808 -1.81 22.24 -2.85
N ALA A 809 -1.46 21.74 -4.04
CA ALA A 809 -2.42 21.14 -4.96
C ALA A 809 -3.05 19.87 -4.36
N LYS A 810 -2.24 19.03 -3.71
CA LYS A 810 -2.70 17.82 -3.01
C LYS A 810 -3.71 18.14 -1.91
N PHE A 811 -3.39 19.11 -1.05
CA PHE A 811 -4.21 19.46 0.11
C PHE A 811 -5.49 20.19 -0.29
N ARG A 812 -5.40 21.19 -1.18
CA ARG A 812 -6.54 22.08 -1.48
C ARG A 812 -7.38 21.64 -2.69
N LEU A 813 -6.77 21.00 -3.69
CA LEU A 813 -7.51 20.50 -4.85
C LEU A 813 -7.93 19.03 -4.68
N GLY A 814 -7.20 18.27 -3.85
CA GLY A 814 -7.27 16.81 -3.82
C GLY A 814 -6.45 16.16 -4.95
N TYR A 815 -5.48 16.88 -5.51
CA TYR A 815 -4.68 16.40 -6.63
C TYR A 815 -3.71 15.30 -6.18
N ARG A 816 -3.76 14.15 -6.85
CA ARG A 816 -2.75 13.10 -6.78
C ARG A 816 -2.47 12.61 -8.21
N PRO A 817 -1.20 12.50 -8.64
CA PRO A 817 -0.88 11.93 -9.95
C PRO A 817 -1.46 10.53 -10.08
N VAL A 818 -2.28 10.29 -11.11
CA VAL A 818 -2.92 8.99 -11.32
C VAL A 818 -1.99 8.08 -12.12
N VAL A 819 -1.32 8.62 -13.13
CA VAL A 819 -0.38 7.89 -13.98
C VAL A 819 1.06 8.13 -13.49
N PRO A 820 1.79 7.08 -13.09
CA PRO A 820 3.19 7.22 -12.67
C PRO A 820 4.10 7.52 -13.86
N VAL A 821 5.30 8.05 -13.59
CA VAL A 821 6.23 8.54 -14.62
C VAL A 821 6.61 7.48 -15.66
N TYR A 822 6.88 6.25 -15.23
CA TYR A 822 7.28 5.17 -16.15
C TYR A 822 6.15 4.79 -17.13
N GLU A 823 4.90 4.78 -16.66
CA GLU A 823 3.73 4.46 -17.49
C GLU A 823 3.45 5.61 -18.47
N GLY A 824 3.48 6.85 -17.98
CA GLY A 824 3.35 8.03 -18.83
C GLY A 824 4.40 8.04 -19.93
N LEU A 825 5.64 7.66 -19.63
CA LEU A 825 6.72 7.61 -20.61
C LEU A 825 6.47 6.54 -21.66
N ALA A 826 6.04 5.34 -21.24
CA ALA A 826 5.67 4.27 -22.17
C ALA A 826 4.54 4.71 -23.13
N ARG A 827 3.50 5.37 -22.61
CA ARG A 827 2.42 5.94 -23.43
C ARG A 827 2.93 6.94 -24.46
N ALA A 828 3.73 7.91 -24.02
CA ALA A 828 4.28 8.96 -24.87
C ALA A 828 5.17 8.39 -25.98
N VAL A 829 6.08 7.46 -25.64
CA VAL A 829 6.97 6.80 -26.61
C VAL A 829 6.16 5.94 -27.58
N GLY A 830 5.20 5.16 -27.08
CA GLY A 830 4.36 4.31 -27.91
C GLY A 830 3.60 5.11 -28.96
N TYR A 831 3.04 6.26 -28.58
CA TYR A 831 2.38 7.17 -29.50
C TYR A 831 3.29 7.63 -30.65
N VAL A 832 4.53 8.03 -30.34
CA VAL A 832 5.48 8.49 -31.37
C VAL A 832 5.93 7.34 -32.28
N VAL A 833 6.29 6.20 -31.70
CA VAL A 833 6.74 5.01 -32.45
C VAL A 833 5.67 4.55 -33.44
N GLU A 834 4.42 4.49 -33.01
CA GLU A 834 3.33 4.04 -33.87
C GLU A 834 2.98 5.08 -34.95
N GLN A 835 3.04 6.38 -34.63
CA GLN A 835 2.91 7.44 -35.63
C GLN A 835 3.98 7.34 -36.73
N GLU A 836 5.24 7.11 -36.36
CA GLU A 836 6.33 6.92 -37.32
C GLU A 836 6.13 5.66 -38.18
N ARG A 837 5.66 4.56 -37.59
CA ARG A 837 5.33 3.32 -38.32
C ARG A 837 4.26 3.57 -39.39
N VAL A 838 3.14 4.19 -39.01
CA VAL A 838 2.02 4.50 -39.93
C VAL A 838 2.45 5.50 -41.01
N ALA A 839 3.26 6.50 -40.67
CA ALA A 839 3.80 7.44 -41.64
C ALA A 839 4.79 6.79 -42.63
N GLY A 840 5.56 5.80 -42.17
CA GLY A 840 6.45 4.99 -43.00
C GLY A 840 5.69 4.12 -44.01
N GLU A 841 4.63 3.44 -43.58
CA GLU A 841 3.78 2.62 -44.45
C GLU A 841 3.12 3.44 -45.56
N LYS A 842 2.64 4.65 -45.24
CA LYS A 842 2.07 5.58 -46.23
C LYS A 842 3.08 6.13 -47.24
N LYS A 843 4.38 6.09 -46.95
CA LYS A 843 5.44 6.50 -47.88
C LYS A 843 5.96 5.32 -48.73
N ALA A 844 5.68 4.08 -48.30
CA ALA A 844 6.06 2.86 -48.99
C ALA A 844 4.96 2.36 -49.95
N LEU A 845 3.71 2.74 -49.70
CA LEU A 845 2.58 2.71 -50.64
C LEU A 845 2.64 3.90 -51.60
#